data_AF-A0A3D9GIH2-F1
#
_entry.id   AF-A0A3D9GIH2-F1
#
_cell.length_a   1.000
_cell.length_b   1.000
_cell.length_c   1.000
_cell.angle_alpha   90.00
_cell.angle_beta   90.00
_cell.angle_gamma   90.00
#
_symmetry.space_group_name_H-M   'P 1'
#
loop_
_entity.id
_entity.type
_entity.pdbx_description
1 polymer ?
#
loop_
_entity_poly.entity_id
_entity_poly.type
_entity_poly.pdbx_seq_one_letter_code
_entity_poly.pdbx_strand_id
1 'polypeptide(L)'
;MPDFTPKKVQQQMYTRERRGIFRSTEGFDTIARSLGLEHGFIKKVLHPFCQYDAPAELTARSEKEAAAYPDALHLLRTETGETVLGRSVYQPADFTGLRSAFFTHNYVLPPGWMEQTGTDYRRLLNAQFTDHYDIELGPDLPELGDLPVAKDGQNMAAAEVMALLEELHIDEKVFKQLLFAAMSSVSGKKKVYIVLDVPVEQLSVKARELLHVLYGSLPYALRSELGFLTYAKEPQSKKGIHLTFVEKGGLRLGDRSVEKDYLFELAAGRVINVDLDWSKQPYLDFAWANLRSPERLEDFYAFADQMMEGMEPIRRISVAGYHELCVLYQIDQGREELYTAQTGTVLRCILDYLSTPGAVHAKARLNQLFLTRFDKELDRVKLGEVPGTDIIESIKDYYAVDGKNFGLRIVEYFIRTINNALSQQREDIAQAAYGMLESTPALSRTFFARVLSSPGLPALLFEPYIENRLKQAATASDLVELAGAWVQNHPIVLENAVFTKLAETQLMDKLGRESDPVRAVNAVMDQLDDLERDPGRGLGQIEGGSRFVDRLVYAANLFLLKDLDLERLSREQLLDIGFLREAKELRSWVSRFDARIRSKANVMLALYQWFGTDHPKREDVLDGLSFAERDQVQYIGRGWLQREVKPEVFEWITLAFCQDVETGAVDYGSLLDFVYKYGDSPETVYEYIQWSADQPLFVRPRGLVPAYAAAIVSFMKRNDPGAFRNKDRVKRYFDSAPQALQPAYARARSELAPSWMKFFRNNRKPIMLSSVLLVIVIAAGITMLTLQANGAFDRKADPVDVTKPPVASQPPATETATEIPLLTAEQVKDGEQGELTELTFHFKQPEACRNFKAGEVTVLDKDGNILFEAIDPQTVSQCAADPAGGTDSTSGDTAGGKATDGQTADSAGTSGTDATEGGQTGETPGGTDTDATKDGQADTGGASSGKTNAADGTAGTDSNGEGADAGQSSDKAADPSDDASTGTAGGKDGTASGSGDTSNGDTGGAVDSSGTTGTTGATGSGNTLTDEYTSTVIVKLGKKLDVSLIDKVNAAGGSFVLTANSGQGNTDQETGDTTDQASQK
;
A
#
# COMPACT_ATOMS: atom_id res chain seq x y z
N MET A 1 -39.50 -10.42 -24.93
CA MET A 1 -39.96 -11.05 -23.67
C MET A 1 -40.82 -12.24 -24.04
N PRO A 2 -40.61 -13.43 -23.49
CA PRO A 2 -41.61 -14.49 -23.49
C PRO A 2 -42.66 -14.23 -22.39
N ASP A 3 -43.90 -14.66 -22.61
CA ASP A 3 -44.98 -14.46 -21.63
C ASP A 3 -44.77 -15.31 -20.36
N PHE A 4 -44.49 -14.64 -19.24
CA PHE A 4 -44.63 -15.25 -17.92
C PHE A 4 -46.12 -15.37 -17.57
N THR A 5 -46.73 -16.50 -17.95
CA THR A 5 -47.97 -16.94 -17.32
C THR A 5 -47.72 -17.13 -15.82
N PRO A 6 -48.50 -16.49 -14.92
CA PRO A 6 -48.34 -16.72 -13.50
C PRO A 6 -48.66 -18.19 -13.19
N LYS A 7 -47.72 -18.89 -12.56
CA LYS A 7 -47.96 -20.22 -11.99
C LYS A 7 -49.11 -20.08 -10.97
N LYS A 8 -50.07 -21.00 -10.99
CA LYS A 8 -51.21 -20.96 -10.05
C LYS A 8 -50.77 -21.24 -8.62
N VAL A 9 -51.46 -20.63 -7.66
CA VAL A 9 -51.30 -20.89 -6.23
C VAL A 9 -51.71 -22.32 -5.92
N GLN A 10 -50.82 -23.07 -5.26
CA GLN A 10 -51.05 -24.47 -4.89
C GLN A 10 -51.54 -24.55 -3.43
N GLN A 11 -52.21 -25.64 -3.08
CA GLN A 11 -52.78 -25.90 -1.74
C GLN A 11 -52.31 -27.24 -1.17
N GLN A 12 -52.23 -27.34 0.16
CA GLN A 12 -52.00 -28.57 0.92
C GLN A 12 -52.80 -28.54 2.23
N MET A 13 -53.47 -29.63 2.57
CA MET A 13 -54.19 -29.83 3.84
C MET A 13 -53.63 -31.03 4.59
N TYR A 14 -53.42 -30.87 5.90
CA TYR A 14 -52.73 -31.84 6.77
C TYR A 14 -53.41 -31.90 8.15
N THR A 15 -53.69 -33.10 8.63
CA THR A 15 -54.21 -33.39 9.99
C THR A 15 -53.98 -34.88 10.30
N ARG A 16 -54.44 -35.37 11.46
CA ARG A 16 -54.49 -36.79 11.78
C ARG A 16 -55.82 -37.39 11.30
N GLU A 17 -55.73 -38.32 10.37
CA GLU A 17 -56.86 -38.96 9.68
C GLU A 17 -56.61 -40.46 9.46
N ARG A 18 -57.64 -41.21 9.03
CA ARG A 18 -57.62 -42.66 8.73
C ARG A 18 -56.61 -43.06 7.65
N ARG A 19 -56.33 -42.15 6.71
CA ARG A 19 -55.44 -42.30 5.56
C ARG A 19 -54.94 -40.93 5.10
N GLY A 20 -53.80 -40.89 4.43
CA GLY A 20 -53.27 -39.72 3.73
C GLY A 20 -52.61 -40.09 2.40
N ILE A 21 -51.99 -39.11 1.75
CA ILE A 21 -51.33 -39.26 0.44
C ILE A 21 -50.03 -40.07 0.52
N PHE A 22 -49.41 -40.16 1.70
CA PHE A 22 -48.15 -40.90 1.91
C PHE A 22 -48.28 -42.08 2.87
N ARG A 23 -49.36 -42.16 3.65
CA ARG A 23 -49.64 -43.26 4.59
C ARG A 23 -51.05 -43.81 4.38
N SER A 24 -51.16 -45.11 4.14
CA SER A 24 -52.44 -45.84 4.04
C SER A 24 -53.06 -46.21 5.40
N THR A 25 -52.42 -45.81 6.50
CA THR A 25 -52.80 -46.10 7.89
C THR A 25 -53.14 -44.81 8.64
N GLU A 26 -53.81 -44.93 9.78
CA GLU A 26 -54.01 -43.81 10.72
C GLU A 26 -52.70 -43.07 11.02
N GLY A 27 -52.75 -41.74 10.99
CA GLY A 27 -51.66 -40.88 11.44
C GLY A 27 -51.82 -39.44 10.97
N PHE A 28 -50.90 -38.57 11.43
CA PHE A 28 -50.72 -37.25 10.85
C PHE A 28 -50.07 -37.39 9.46
N ASP A 29 -50.74 -36.89 8.42
CA ASP A 29 -50.25 -36.86 7.04
C ASP A 29 -50.94 -35.76 6.22
N THR A 30 -50.43 -35.49 5.02
CA THR A 30 -51.17 -34.70 4.02
C THR A 30 -52.38 -35.51 3.57
N ILE A 31 -53.58 -34.97 3.76
CA ILE A 31 -54.83 -35.62 3.35
C ILE A 31 -55.32 -35.17 1.96
N ALA A 32 -55.01 -33.94 1.57
CA ALA A 32 -55.32 -33.40 0.24
C ALA A 32 -54.24 -32.40 -0.23
N ARG A 33 -54.01 -32.31 -1.55
CA ARG A 33 -53.04 -31.38 -2.18
C ARG A 33 -53.48 -30.95 -3.56
N SER A 34 -52.98 -29.82 -4.05
CA SER A 34 -53.07 -29.49 -5.48
C SER A 34 -52.18 -30.41 -6.32
N LEU A 35 -52.64 -30.75 -7.53
CA LEU A 35 -51.97 -31.73 -8.41
C LEU A 35 -50.53 -31.32 -8.79
N GLY A 36 -50.29 -30.03 -9.04
CA GLY A 36 -48.96 -29.49 -9.36
C GLY A 36 -47.97 -29.43 -8.17
N LEU A 37 -48.42 -29.69 -6.94
CA LEU A 37 -47.58 -29.60 -5.74
C LEU A 37 -46.81 -30.90 -5.49
N GLU A 38 -45.49 -30.88 -5.69
CA GLU A 38 -44.66 -32.08 -5.65
C GLU A 38 -44.58 -32.77 -4.29
N HIS A 39 -44.58 -34.12 -4.32
CA HIS A 39 -44.39 -34.96 -3.13
C HIS A 39 -43.08 -34.69 -2.38
N GLY A 40 -42.00 -34.35 -3.10
CA GLY A 40 -40.72 -34.00 -2.51
C GLY A 40 -40.78 -32.68 -1.74
N PHE A 41 -41.43 -31.67 -2.34
CA PHE A 41 -41.65 -30.36 -1.73
C PHE A 41 -42.49 -30.48 -0.45
N ILE A 42 -43.63 -31.18 -0.46
CA ILE A 42 -44.47 -31.20 0.75
C ILE A 42 -43.77 -31.93 1.91
N LYS A 43 -43.03 -33.02 1.65
CA LYS A 43 -42.30 -33.76 2.70
C LYS A 43 -41.09 -33.03 3.25
N LYS A 44 -40.35 -32.27 2.42
CA LYS A 44 -39.12 -31.57 2.84
C LYS A 44 -39.37 -30.15 3.32
N VAL A 45 -40.35 -29.46 2.75
CA VAL A 45 -40.60 -28.02 2.96
C VAL A 45 -41.84 -27.78 3.82
N LEU A 46 -42.97 -28.46 3.56
CA LEU A 46 -44.23 -28.14 4.25
C LEU A 46 -44.43 -28.92 5.56
N HIS A 47 -44.12 -30.22 5.59
CA HIS A 47 -44.27 -31.06 6.78
C HIS A 47 -43.58 -30.51 8.05
N PRO A 48 -42.39 -29.88 8.01
CA PRO A 48 -41.76 -29.22 9.18
C PRO A 48 -42.53 -28.00 9.77
N PHE A 49 -43.57 -27.52 9.09
CA PHE A 49 -44.44 -26.43 9.53
C PHE A 49 -45.87 -26.91 9.83
N CYS A 50 -46.22 -28.14 9.41
CA CYS A 50 -47.43 -28.85 9.81
C CYS A 50 -47.33 -29.37 11.26
N GLN A 51 -47.23 -28.48 12.24
CA GLN A 51 -47.23 -28.81 13.68
C GLN A 51 -47.93 -27.72 14.49
N TYR A 52 -48.53 -28.12 15.61
CA TYR A 52 -49.17 -27.19 16.55
C TYR A 52 -49.09 -27.75 17.98
N ASP A 53 -48.46 -26.99 18.88
CA ASP A 53 -48.36 -27.31 20.30
C ASP A 53 -49.40 -26.51 21.08
N ALA A 54 -50.34 -27.18 21.77
CA ALA A 54 -51.37 -26.51 22.55
C ALA A 54 -50.77 -25.66 23.71
N PRO A 55 -51.25 -24.42 23.95
CA PRO A 55 -50.71 -23.56 25.00
C PRO A 55 -50.74 -24.22 26.38
N ALA A 56 -49.73 -23.97 27.20
CA ALA A 56 -49.64 -24.46 28.56
C ALA A 56 -50.84 -23.99 29.41
N GLU A 57 -51.25 -22.72 29.30
CA GLU A 57 -52.35 -22.16 30.09
C GLU A 57 -53.70 -22.83 29.78
N LEU A 58 -54.06 -22.91 28.49
CA LEU A 58 -55.31 -23.55 28.04
C LEU A 58 -55.34 -25.04 28.36
N THR A 59 -54.19 -25.73 28.22
CA THR A 59 -54.07 -27.14 28.57
C THR A 59 -54.23 -27.36 30.08
N ALA A 60 -53.63 -26.49 30.91
CA ALA A 60 -53.71 -26.60 32.37
C ALA A 60 -55.15 -26.43 32.89
N ARG A 61 -55.95 -25.54 32.28
CA ARG A 61 -57.37 -25.37 32.63
C ARG A 61 -58.33 -26.38 31.96
N SER A 62 -57.79 -27.31 31.14
CA SER A 62 -58.57 -28.29 30.37
C SER A 62 -59.63 -27.64 29.46
N GLU A 63 -59.22 -26.60 28.74
CA GLU A 63 -60.06 -25.89 27.78
C GLU A 63 -60.60 -26.82 26.67
N LYS A 64 -61.81 -26.53 26.17
CA LYS A 64 -62.50 -27.34 25.15
C LYS A 64 -63.06 -26.53 23.98
N GLU A 65 -63.21 -25.22 24.14
CA GLU A 65 -63.63 -24.36 23.04
C GLU A 65 -62.48 -24.17 22.04
N ALA A 66 -62.60 -24.74 20.84
CA ALA A 66 -61.56 -24.70 19.82
C ALA A 66 -61.14 -23.26 19.46
N ALA A 67 -62.10 -22.32 19.48
CA ALA A 67 -61.88 -20.91 19.19
C ALA A 67 -61.11 -20.14 20.28
N ALA A 68 -60.91 -20.72 21.48
CA ALA A 68 -60.05 -20.13 22.51
C ALA A 68 -58.56 -20.38 22.25
N TYR A 69 -58.21 -21.32 21.36
CA TYR A 69 -56.83 -21.65 21.03
C TYR A 69 -56.31 -20.73 19.91
N PRO A 70 -55.17 -20.03 20.09
CA PRO A 70 -54.62 -19.12 19.09
C PRO A 70 -54.20 -19.86 17.82
N ASP A 71 -54.46 -19.30 16.65
CA ASP A 71 -54.05 -19.89 15.38
C ASP A 71 -52.59 -19.58 15.03
N ALA A 72 -51.86 -20.60 14.55
CA ALA A 72 -50.48 -20.47 14.11
C ALA A 72 -50.41 -20.16 12.62
N LEU A 73 -50.71 -18.91 12.26
CA LEU A 73 -50.40 -18.33 10.95
C LEU A 73 -48.88 -18.18 10.80
N HIS A 74 -48.33 -18.69 9.69
CA HIS A 74 -46.92 -18.63 9.36
C HIS A 74 -46.66 -18.23 7.91
N LEU A 75 -45.57 -17.51 7.68
CA LEU A 75 -45.08 -17.09 6.37
C LEU A 75 -43.58 -17.37 6.27
N LEU A 76 -43.14 -18.00 5.18
CA LEU A 76 -41.72 -18.20 4.88
C LEU A 76 -41.45 -18.17 3.37
N ARG A 77 -40.22 -17.79 3.00
CA ARG A 77 -39.69 -17.96 1.63
C ARG A 77 -38.81 -19.21 1.55
N THR A 78 -38.88 -19.93 0.42
CA THR A 78 -38.02 -21.08 0.12
C THR A 78 -36.74 -20.65 -0.61
N GLU A 79 -35.71 -21.49 -0.60
CA GLU A 79 -34.49 -21.28 -1.40
C GLU A 79 -34.74 -21.35 -2.91
N THR A 80 -35.83 -21.99 -3.33
CA THR A 80 -36.32 -22.04 -4.72
C THR A 80 -37.23 -20.86 -5.09
N GLY A 81 -37.49 -19.95 -4.15
CA GLY A 81 -38.16 -18.66 -4.37
C GLY A 81 -39.69 -18.67 -4.18
N GLU A 82 -40.32 -19.82 -3.94
CA GLU A 82 -41.73 -19.87 -3.51
C GLU A 82 -41.93 -19.15 -2.17
N THR A 83 -43.14 -18.63 -1.95
CA THR A 83 -43.57 -18.16 -0.64
C THR A 83 -44.65 -19.10 -0.11
N VAL A 84 -44.40 -19.70 1.05
CA VAL A 84 -45.36 -20.57 1.74
C VAL A 84 -46.06 -19.74 2.81
N LEU A 85 -47.39 -19.72 2.74
CA LEU A 85 -48.27 -19.04 3.67
C LEU A 85 -49.25 -20.08 4.23
N GLY A 86 -49.20 -20.35 5.52
CA GLY A 86 -49.93 -21.46 6.14
C GLY A 86 -50.56 -21.11 7.47
N ARG A 87 -51.62 -21.81 7.85
CA ARG A 87 -52.27 -21.68 9.17
C ARG A 87 -52.51 -23.05 9.78
N SER A 88 -52.01 -23.26 10.99
CA SER A 88 -52.35 -24.41 11.84
C SER A 88 -53.32 -24.01 12.94
N VAL A 89 -54.37 -24.80 13.15
CA VAL A 89 -55.42 -24.57 14.16
C VAL A 89 -55.61 -25.82 15.03
N TYR A 90 -55.93 -25.61 16.31
CA TYR A 90 -56.25 -26.70 17.25
C TYR A 90 -57.56 -27.40 16.87
N GLN A 91 -57.58 -28.73 16.97
CA GLN A 91 -58.80 -29.53 16.86
C GLN A 91 -59.04 -30.27 18.19
N PRO A 92 -60.15 -30.03 18.92
CA PRO A 92 -60.40 -30.65 20.22
C PRO A 92 -60.66 -32.16 20.11
N ALA A 93 -61.01 -32.65 18.92
CA ALA A 93 -61.12 -34.06 18.59
C ALA A 93 -60.65 -34.34 17.16
N ASP A 94 -59.97 -35.46 16.97
CA ASP A 94 -59.65 -36.09 15.69
C ASP A 94 -60.85 -36.87 15.12
N PHE A 95 -60.66 -37.53 13.97
CA PHE A 95 -61.67 -38.38 13.31
C PHE A 95 -62.24 -39.55 14.15
N THR A 96 -61.64 -39.87 15.30
CA THR A 96 -62.13 -40.89 16.24
C THR A 96 -63.05 -40.31 17.31
N GLY A 97 -62.98 -38.99 17.55
CA GLY A 97 -63.66 -38.34 18.67
C GLY A 97 -62.94 -38.45 20.02
N LEU A 98 -61.78 -39.14 20.09
CA LEU A 98 -61.17 -39.58 21.36
C LEU A 98 -59.94 -38.79 21.81
N ARG A 99 -59.29 -38.03 20.91
CA ARG A 99 -58.04 -37.30 21.18
C ARG A 99 -58.03 -35.99 20.40
N SER A 100 -57.43 -34.95 20.95
CA SER A 100 -57.18 -33.71 20.21
C SER A 100 -56.13 -33.90 19.11
N ALA A 101 -56.18 -33.03 18.10
CA ALA A 101 -55.25 -32.96 16.98
C ALA A 101 -55.06 -31.49 16.57
N PHE A 102 -54.55 -31.26 15.36
CA PHE A 102 -54.51 -29.95 14.72
C PHE A 102 -54.70 -30.11 13.22
N PHE A 103 -55.26 -29.10 12.57
CA PHE A 103 -55.39 -29.02 11.12
C PHE A 103 -54.51 -27.90 10.58
N THR A 104 -53.76 -28.17 9.52
CA THR A 104 -52.91 -27.20 8.84
C THR A 104 -53.36 -27.06 7.39
N HIS A 105 -53.59 -25.82 6.95
CA HIS A 105 -53.84 -25.47 5.55
C HIS A 105 -52.73 -24.53 5.07
N ASN A 106 -52.03 -24.95 4.01
CA ASN A 106 -50.89 -24.23 3.45
C ASN A 106 -51.16 -23.84 1.99
N TYR A 107 -50.96 -22.57 1.67
CA TYR A 107 -50.81 -22.06 0.32
C TYR A 107 -49.34 -22.02 -0.08
N VAL A 108 -49.04 -22.36 -1.33
CA VAL A 108 -47.72 -22.15 -1.94
C VAL A 108 -47.89 -21.18 -3.11
N LEU A 109 -47.40 -19.96 -2.89
CA LEU A 109 -47.34 -18.89 -3.87
C LEU A 109 -46.06 -19.09 -4.72
N PRO A 110 -46.11 -18.86 -6.05
CA PRO A 110 -44.99 -19.13 -6.92
C PRO A 110 -43.85 -18.10 -6.76
N PRO A 111 -42.63 -18.42 -7.25
CA PRO A 111 -41.56 -17.43 -7.36
C PRO A 111 -42.00 -16.26 -8.26
N GLY A 112 -41.74 -15.03 -7.82
CA GLY A 112 -42.16 -13.81 -8.50
C GLY A 112 -43.53 -13.25 -8.05
N TRP A 113 -44.29 -13.93 -7.18
CA TRP A 113 -45.62 -13.47 -6.78
C TRP A 113 -45.60 -12.18 -5.93
N MET A 114 -44.64 -12.06 -5.01
CA MET A 114 -44.49 -10.87 -4.15
C MET A 114 -44.08 -9.64 -4.96
N GLU A 115 -43.22 -9.86 -5.96
CA GLU A 115 -42.73 -8.88 -6.91
C GLU A 115 -43.84 -8.43 -7.89
N GLN A 116 -44.71 -9.35 -8.32
CA GLN A 116 -45.81 -9.06 -9.26
C GLN A 116 -47.05 -8.42 -8.60
N THR A 117 -47.31 -8.69 -7.32
CA THR A 117 -48.53 -8.22 -6.63
C THR A 117 -48.39 -6.84 -5.98
N GLY A 118 -47.30 -6.11 -6.27
CA GLY A 118 -47.16 -4.71 -5.83
C GLY A 118 -46.97 -4.54 -4.33
N THR A 119 -46.37 -5.53 -3.66
CA THR A 119 -45.94 -5.47 -2.24
C THR A 119 -47.07 -5.38 -1.19
N ASP A 120 -48.32 -5.64 -1.58
CA ASP A 120 -49.49 -5.60 -0.68
C ASP A 120 -49.53 -6.79 0.30
N TYR A 121 -48.65 -6.74 1.29
CA TYR A 121 -48.52 -7.68 2.40
C TYR A 121 -49.84 -7.96 3.13
N ARG A 122 -50.81 -7.04 3.06
CA ARG A 122 -52.13 -7.14 3.70
C ARG A 122 -52.92 -8.33 3.17
N ARG A 123 -52.68 -8.75 1.93
CA ARG A 123 -53.26 -9.95 1.33
C ARG A 123 -52.81 -11.24 2.02
N LEU A 124 -51.57 -11.29 2.50
CA LEU A 124 -51.01 -12.43 3.22
C LEU A 124 -51.62 -12.54 4.63
N LEU A 125 -51.68 -11.41 5.35
CA LEU A 125 -52.20 -11.36 6.72
C LEU A 125 -53.74 -11.56 6.77
N ASN A 126 -54.47 -11.11 5.74
CA ASN A 126 -55.92 -11.30 5.62
C ASN A 126 -56.33 -12.50 4.73
N ALA A 127 -55.42 -13.45 4.50
CA ALA A 127 -55.72 -14.67 3.76
C ALA A 127 -56.81 -15.52 4.45
N GLN A 128 -57.70 -16.11 3.66
CA GLN A 128 -58.71 -17.04 4.14
C GLN A 128 -58.19 -18.48 4.08
N PHE A 129 -58.37 -19.24 5.16
CA PHE A 129 -58.02 -20.66 5.23
C PHE A 129 -59.19 -21.45 5.82
N THR A 130 -59.30 -22.73 5.45
CA THR A 130 -60.17 -23.69 6.13
C THR A 130 -59.57 -24.15 7.47
N ASP A 131 -60.40 -24.75 8.31
CA ASP A 131 -60.11 -25.31 9.64
C ASP A 131 -60.41 -26.83 9.74
N HIS A 132 -61.03 -27.38 8.70
CA HIS A 132 -61.32 -28.80 8.52
C HIS A 132 -61.32 -29.16 7.02
N TYR A 133 -61.36 -30.45 6.71
CA TYR A 133 -61.61 -30.97 5.35
C TYR A 133 -62.30 -32.33 5.44
N ASP A 134 -63.27 -32.59 4.56
CA ASP A 134 -63.89 -33.91 4.43
C ASP A 134 -63.10 -34.77 3.44
N ILE A 135 -62.45 -35.82 3.94
CA ILE A 135 -61.61 -36.71 3.12
C ILE A 135 -62.40 -37.52 2.08
N GLU A 136 -63.73 -37.61 2.19
CA GLU A 136 -64.56 -38.22 1.15
C GLU A 136 -64.76 -37.31 -0.09
N LEU A 137 -64.33 -36.05 -0.03
CA LEU A 137 -64.18 -35.19 -1.22
C LEU A 137 -62.96 -35.56 -2.09
N GLY A 138 -62.07 -36.42 -1.58
CA GLY A 138 -60.88 -36.91 -2.29
C GLY A 138 -59.58 -36.14 -1.99
N PRO A 139 -58.44 -36.59 -2.54
CA PRO A 139 -57.12 -36.05 -2.23
C PRO A 139 -56.70 -34.84 -3.09
N ASP A 140 -57.47 -34.49 -4.12
CA ASP A 140 -57.06 -33.52 -5.15
C ASP A 140 -57.73 -32.15 -4.94
N LEU A 141 -56.95 -31.15 -4.55
CA LEU A 141 -57.40 -29.77 -4.37
C LEU A 141 -57.27 -28.96 -5.67
N PRO A 142 -58.19 -28.01 -5.96
CA PRO A 142 -58.03 -27.11 -7.09
C PRO A 142 -56.77 -26.24 -6.93
N GLU A 143 -56.13 -25.91 -8.05
CA GLU A 143 -55.11 -24.86 -8.11
C GLU A 143 -55.81 -23.50 -8.25
N LEU A 144 -55.42 -22.51 -7.46
CA LEU A 144 -56.10 -21.22 -7.41
C LEU A 144 -55.41 -20.19 -8.31
N GLY A 145 -56.20 -19.34 -8.98
CA GLY A 145 -55.66 -18.25 -9.81
C GLY A 145 -54.98 -17.15 -8.98
N ASP A 146 -55.39 -16.98 -7.73
CA ASP A 146 -54.84 -16.00 -6.78
C ASP A 146 -55.20 -16.40 -5.34
N LEU A 147 -54.58 -15.77 -4.35
CA LEU A 147 -54.78 -16.01 -2.91
C LEU A 147 -56.18 -15.53 -2.45
N PRO A 148 -56.99 -16.38 -1.78
CA PRO A 148 -58.26 -15.96 -1.17
C PRO A 148 -58.03 -14.99 0.00
N VAL A 149 -58.67 -13.82 -0.03
CA VAL A 149 -58.54 -12.76 1.00
C VAL A 149 -59.92 -12.40 1.57
N ALA A 150 -59.98 -12.08 2.86
CA ALA A 150 -61.21 -11.66 3.51
C ALA A 150 -61.70 -10.31 2.95
N LYS A 151 -63.01 -10.21 2.62
CA LYS A 151 -63.62 -9.00 2.06
C LYS A 151 -63.56 -7.79 3.00
N ASP A 152 -63.55 -8.06 4.29
CA ASP A 152 -63.51 -7.08 5.37
C ASP A 152 -62.08 -6.95 5.96
N GLY A 153 -61.04 -7.28 5.19
CA GLY A 153 -59.64 -7.07 5.55
C GLY A 153 -59.29 -5.59 5.57
N GLN A 154 -59.65 -4.91 6.66
CA GLN A 154 -59.52 -3.45 6.78
C GLN A 154 -58.06 -3.00 6.88
N ASN A 155 -57.77 -1.86 6.24
CA ASN A 155 -56.58 -1.08 6.56
C ASN A 155 -56.78 -0.47 7.94
N MET A 156 -55.93 -0.82 8.92
CA MET A 156 -55.95 -0.18 10.23
C MET A 156 -55.79 1.34 10.08
N ALA A 157 -56.68 2.10 10.70
CA ALA A 157 -56.57 3.55 10.72
C ALA A 157 -55.38 4.00 11.57
N ALA A 158 -54.82 5.19 11.27
CA ALA A 158 -53.72 5.77 12.03
C ALA A 158 -53.98 5.88 13.55
N ALA A 159 -55.24 6.00 13.98
CA ALA A 159 -55.63 6.00 15.39
C ALA A 159 -55.60 4.58 16.01
N GLU A 160 -56.01 3.56 15.25
CA GLU A 160 -56.02 2.15 15.68
C GLU A 160 -54.59 1.61 15.78
N VAL A 161 -53.70 2.00 14.87
CA VAL A 161 -52.27 1.68 14.95
C VAL A 161 -51.66 2.23 16.25
N MET A 162 -51.93 3.49 16.61
CA MET A 162 -51.41 4.06 17.85
C MET A 162 -52.01 3.39 19.10
N ALA A 163 -53.33 3.11 19.08
CA ALA A 163 -54.02 2.44 20.19
C ALA A 163 -53.51 1.01 20.42
N LEU A 164 -53.23 0.26 19.36
CA LEU A 164 -52.60 -1.07 19.44
C LEU A 164 -51.22 -0.99 20.09
N LEU A 165 -50.39 -0.02 19.70
CA LEU A 165 -49.03 0.11 20.25
C LEU A 165 -49.08 0.50 21.74
N GLU A 166 -50.05 1.33 22.16
CA GLU A 166 -50.30 1.65 23.57
C GLU A 166 -50.79 0.41 24.37
N GLU A 167 -51.75 -0.34 23.81
CA GLU A 167 -52.29 -1.60 24.36
C GLU A 167 -51.21 -2.68 24.55
N LEU A 168 -50.29 -2.81 23.59
CA LEU A 168 -49.17 -3.78 23.63
C LEU A 168 -47.93 -3.26 24.38
N HIS A 169 -48.00 -2.06 24.96
CA HIS A 169 -46.91 -1.39 25.70
C HIS A 169 -45.64 -1.18 24.86
N ILE A 170 -45.82 -0.86 23.58
CA ILE A 170 -44.78 -0.55 22.59
C ILE A 170 -44.69 0.98 22.43
N ASP A 171 -43.76 1.60 23.14
CA ASP A 171 -43.43 3.03 22.97
C ASP A 171 -42.53 3.27 21.73
N GLU A 172 -42.14 4.53 21.51
CA GLU A 172 -41.22 4.92 20.43
C GLU A 172 -39.89 4.15 20.45
N LYS A 173 -39.38 3.84 21.64
CA LYS A 173 -38.10 3.15 21.82
C LYS A 173 -38.24 1.67 21.47
N VAL A 174 -39.25 0.99 22.03
CA VAL A 174 -39.55 -0.42 21.78
C VAL A 174 -39.92 -0.62 20.31
N PHE A 175 -40.70 0.27 19.70
CA PHE A 175 -41.03 0.24 18.28
C PHE A 175 -39.78 0.27 17.39
N LYS A 176 -38.88 1.23 17.61
CA LYS A 176 -37.64 1.36 16.82
C LYS A 176 -36.72 0.15 17.02
N GLN A 177 -36.58 -0.34 18.26
CA GLN A 177 -35.85 -1.58 18.55
C GLN A 177 -36.47 -2.78 17.82
N LEU A 178 -37.79 -2.91 17.80
CA LEU A 178 -38.50 -4.02 17.16
C LEU A 178 -38.40 -3.97 15.63
N LEU A 179 -38.54 -2.79 15.02
CA LEU A 179 -38.38 -2.60 13.58
C LEU A 179 -36.93 -2.90 13.16
N PHE A 180 -35.93 -2.40 13.90
CA PHE A 180 -34.52 -2.72 13.66
C PHE A 180 -34.26 -4.23 13.75
N ALA A 181 -34.75 -4.89 14.81
CA ALA A 181 -34.58 -6.33 15.00
C ALA A 181 -35.22 -7.13 13.85
N ALA A 182 -36.41 -6.74 13.39
CA ALA A 182 -37.07 -7.34 12.23
C ALA A 182 -36.23 -7.19 10.96
N MET A 183 -35.77 -5.98 10.62
CA MET A 183 -34.90 -5.76 9.44
C MET A 183 -33.59 -6.55 9.54
N SER A 184 -32.88 -6.46 10.67
CA SER A 184 -31.59 -7.13 10.90
C SER A 184 -31.69 -8.65 10.99
N SER A 185 -32.88 -9.21 11.28
CA SER A 185 -33.09 -10.67 11.28
C SER A 185 -33.13 -11.27 9.88
N VAL A 186 -33.45 -10.49 8.84
CA VAL A 186 -33.46 -10.94 7.44
C VAL A 186 -32.03 -11.07 6.89
N SER A 187 -31.18 -10.07 7.13
CA SER A 187 -29.78 -10.08 6.68
C SER A 187 -28.83 -10.81 7.65
N GLY A 188 -29.31 -11.13 8.85
CA GLY A 188 -28.52 -11.69 9.95
C GLY A 188 -28.81 -13.17 10.24
N LYS A 189 -28.11 -13.70 11.25
CA LYS A 189 -28.35 -15.05 11.78
C LYS A 189 -29.27 -15.06 13.01
N LYS A 190 -29.52 -13.89 13.61
CA LYS A 190 -30.38 -13.73 14.79
C LYS A 190 -31.86 -13.83 14.42
N LYS A 191 -32.67 -14.42 15.30
CA LYS A 191 -34.14 -14.41 15.27
C LYS A 191 -34.71 -13.31 16.17
N VAL A 192 -36.00 -13.05 16.01
CA VAL A 192 -36.80 -12.18 16.90
C VAL A 192 -37.85 -13.03 17.61
N TYR A 193 -37.86 -13.03 18.94
CA TYR A 193 -38.90 -13.68 19.73
C TYR A 193 -39.68 -12.65 20.54
N ILE A 194 -41.02 -12.71 20.46
CA ILE A 194 -41.91 -11.71 21.06
C ILE A 194 -42.93 -12.39 21.98
N VAL A 195 -43.01 -11.95 23.23
CA VAL A 195 -44.08 -12.28 24.17
C VAL A 195 -44.90 -11.01 24.40
N LEU A 196 -46.11 -10.97 23.86
CA LEU A 196 -47.06 -9.87 24.01
C LEU A 196 -47.72 -9.88 25.40
N ASP A 197 -48.11 -8.71 25.93
CA ASP A 197 -48.84 -8.64 27.20
C ASP A 197 -50.36 -8.80 27.06
N VAL A 198 -50.79 -9.90 26.44
CA VAL A 198 -52.21 -10.20 26.19
C VAL A 198 -52.61 -11.56 26.78
N PRO A 199 -53.92 -11.86 26.93
CA PRO A 199 -54.40 -13.21 27.17
C PRO A 199 -54.04 -14.14 26.00
N VAL A 200 -53.82 -15.43 26.28
CA VAL A 200 -53.36 -16.40 25.27
C VAL A 200 -54.36 -16.61 24.12
N GLU A 201 -55.66 -16.41 24.39
CA GLU A 201 -56.74 -16.46 23.40
C GLU A 201 -56.70 -15.30 22.40
N GLN A 202 -56.04 -14.19 22.75
CA GLN A 202 -55.88 -13.01 21.90
C GLN A 202 -54.54 -12.97 21.17
N LEU A 203 -53.62 -13.89 21.50
CA LEU A 203 -52.21 -13.84 21.11
C LEU A 203 -52.00 -13.80 19.60
N SER A 204 -52.64 -14.69 18.82
CA SER A 204 -52.47 -14.72 17.36
C SER A 204 -53.10 -13.51 16.65
N VAL A 205 -54.25 -13.03 17.16
CA VAL A 205 -54.94 -11.83 16.66
C VAL A 205 -54.04 -10.60 16.85
N LYS A 206 -53.55 -10.39 18.08
CA LYS A 206 -52.69 -9.25 18.43
C LYS A 206 -51.30 -9.34 17.79
N ALA A 207 -50.76 -10.55 17.62
CA ALA A 207 -49.56 -10.80 16.83
C ALA A 207 -49.75 -10.37 15.36
N ARG A 208 -50.88 -10.72 14.74
CA ARG A 208 -51.20 -10.31 13.37
C ARG A 208 -51.45 -8.81 13.23
N GLU A 209 -52.11 -8.18 14.20
CA GLU A 209 -52.28 -6.73 14.25
C GLU A 209 -50.91 -6.02 14.35
N LEU A 210 -49.98 -6.51 15.17
CA LEU A 210 -48.62 -5.97 15.23
C LEU A 210 -47.82 -6.21 13.94
N LEU A 211 -47.98 -7.38 13.30
CA LEU A 211 -47.40 -7.64 11.98
C LEU A 211 -47.95 -6.69 10.91
N HIS A 212 -49.22 -6.26 11.00
CA HIS A 212 -49.77 -5.26 10.09
C HIS A 212 -49.04 -3.91 10.17
N VAL A 213 -48.65 -3.51 11.39
CA VAL A 213 -47.85 -2.29 11.64
C VAL A 213 -46.40 -2.49 11.18
N LEU A 214 -45.78 -3.63 11.52
CA LEU A 214 -44.38 -3.89 11.18
C LEU A 214 -44.16 -4.01 9.66
N TYR A 215 -44.98 -4.77 8.93
CA TYR A 215 -44.86 -4.85 7.46
C TYR A 215 -45.18 -3.51 6.79
N GLY A 216 -46.16 -2.76 7.30
CA GLY A 216 -46.43 -1.39 6.85
C GLY A 216 -45.24 -0.45 7.06
N SER A 217 -44.44 -0.71 8.11
CA SER A 217 -43.22 0.04 8.46
C SER A 217 -41.93 -0.53 7.84
N LEU A 218 -42.01 -1.56 6.98
CA LEU A 218 -40.86 -2.19 6.34
C LEU A 218 -40.76 -1.82 4.85
N PRO A 219 -39.55 -1.62 4.30
CA PRO A 219 -39.35 -1.42 2.86
C PRO A 219 -39.65 -2.69 2.05
N TYR A 220 -40.01 -2.50 0.77
CA TYR A 220 -40.48 -3.56 -0.13
C TYR A 220 -39.58 -4.81 -0.18
N ALA A 221 -38.28 -4.64 -0.39
CA ALA A 221 -37.33 -5.77 -0.45
C ALA A 221 -37.18 -6.52 0.89
N LEU A 222 -37.56 -5.92 2.02
CA LEU A 222 -37.62 -6.59 3.32
C LEU A 222 -39.00 -7.22 3.59
N ARG A 223 -40.09 -6.66 3.04
CA ARG A 223 -41.43 -7.28 3.04
C ARG A 223 -41.44 -8.63 2.29
N SER A 224 -40.61 -8.79 1.26
CA SER A 224 -40.52 -10.04 0.46
C SER A 224 -39.68 -11.15 1.10
N GLU A 225 -38.83 -10.84 2.08
CA GLU A 225 -37.90 -11.80 2.69
C GLU A 225 -38.21 -12.10 4.17
N LEU A 226 -38.84 -11.15 4.89
CA LEU A 226 -39.28 -11.39 6.27
C LEU A 226 -40.32 -12.50 6.30
N GLY A 227 -40.19 -13.40 7.27
CA GLY A 227 -41.09 -14.51 7.51
C GLY A 227 -41.39 -14.61 9.00
N PHE A 228 -42.58 -15.07 9.35
CA PHE A 228 -43.08 -15.01 10.72
C PHE A 228 -43.87 -16.24 11.16
N LEU A 229 -44.07 -16.37 12.47
CA LEU A 229 -44.97 -17.32 13.10
C LEU A 229 -45.75 -16.61 14.23
N THR A 230 -47.08 -16.51 14.09
CA THR A 230 -47.97 -15.75 15.02
C THR A 230 -48.25 -16.45 16.36
N TYR A 231 -47.93 -17.73 16.49
CA TYR A 231 -47.99 -18.44 17.75
C TYR A 231 -47.01 -19.63 17.77
N ALA A 232 -46.23 -19.72 18.85
CA ALA A 232 -45.47 -20.89 19.28
C ALA A 232 -45.51 -21.02 20.81
N LYS A 233 -45.47 -22.26 21.31
CA LYS A 233 -45.46 -22.54 22.75
C LYS A 233 -44.11 -22.20 23.40
N GLU A 234 -43.03 -22.58 22.74
CA GLU A 234 -41.65 -22.30 23.11
C GLU A 234 -40.90 -21.77 21.88
N PRO A 235 -39.76 -21.07 22.04
CA PRO A 235 -38.97 -20.57 20.92
C PRO A 235 -38.52 -21.69 19.96
N GLN A 236 -38.75 -21.51 18.66
CA GLN A 236 -38.37 -22.49 17.63
C GLN A 236 -37.64 -21.80 16.48
N SER A 237 -36.35 -22.05 16.34
CA SER A 237 -35.54 -21.56 15.22
C SER A 237 -35.83 -22.37 13.96
N LYS A 238 -36.72 -21.86 13.10
CA LYS A 238 -37.09 -22.49 11.82
C LYS A 238 -36.49 -21.75 10.62
N LYS A 239 -36.16 -22.50 9.56
CA LYS A 239 -35.67 -21.94 8.29
C LYS A 239 -36.76 -21.07 7.64
N GLY A 240 -36.40 -19.90 7.10
CA GLY A 240 -37.32 -18.94 6.50
C GLY A 240 -38.22 -18.17 7.48
N ILE A 241 -38.32 -18.58 8.75
CA ILE A 241 -38.97 -17.82 9.82
C ILE A 241 -37.92 -16.93 10.48
N HIS A 242 -38.26 -15.65 10.66
CA HIS A 242 -37.37 -14.62 11.20
C HIS A 242 -37.90 -14.07 12.54
N LEU A 243 -39.22 -13.94 12.65
CA LEU A 243 -39.93 -13.38 13.80
C LEU A 243 -41.00 -14.37 14.33
N THR A 244 -40.91 -14.75 15.59
CA THR A 244 -41.84 -15.72 16.22
C THR A 244 -42.46 -15.14 17.48
N PHE A 245 -43.80 -15.18 17.56
CA PHE A 245 -44.54 -14.87 18.78
C PHE A 245 -44.64 -16.10 19.68
N VAL A 246 -44.45 -15.93 20.99
CA VAL A 246 -44.31 -17.01 21.97
C VAL A 246 -45.29 -16.85 23.13
N GLU A 247 -45.80 -17.97 23.68
CA GLU A 247 -46.63 -17.99 24.90
C GLU A 247 -45.89 -17.32 26.10
N LYS A 248 -46.66 -16.67 26.99
CA LYS A 248 -46.13 -16.13 28.26
C LYS A 248 -45.44 -17.23 29.07
N GLY A 249 -44.19 -16.99 29.46
CA GLY A 249 -43.35 -17.98 30.15
C GLY A 249 -42.61 -18.98 29.23
N GLY A 250 -42.83 -18.94 27.91
CA GLY A 250 -42.06 -19.75 26.95
C GLY A 250 -40.61 -19.27 26.77
N LEU A 251 -40.34 -17.98 26.97
CA LEU A 251 -38.97 -17.44 27.04
C LEU A 251 -38.36 -17.71 28.42
N ARG A 252 -37.27 -18.49 28.47
CA ARG A 252 -36.51 -18.78 29.68
C ARG A 252 -35.17 -18.05 29.67
N LEU A 253 -34.92 -17.21 30.68
CA LEU A 253 -33.63 -16.53 30.84
C LEU A 253 -32.51 -17.55 31.06
N GLY A 254 -31.39 -17.40 30.33
CA GLY A 254 -30.27 -18.34 30.35
C GLY A 254 -30.42 -19.54 29.39
N ASP A 255 -31.48 -19.59 28.56
CA ASP A 255 -31.57 -20.58 27.48
C ASP A 255 -30.58 -20.25 26.35
N ARG A 256 -29.48 -21.01 26.31
CA ARG A 256 -28.40 -20.91 25.32
C ARG A 256 -28.85 -21.04 23.86
N SER A 257 -30.04 -21.58 23.60
CA SER A 257 -30.58 -21.68 22.24
C SER A 257 -31.08 -20.35 21.67
N VAL A 258 -31.45 -19.40 22.54
CA VAL A 258 -31.96 -18.05 22.17
C VAL A 258 -31.22 -16.89 22.84
N GLU A 259 -30.24 -17.17 23.71
CA GLU A 259 -29.42 -16.20 24.45
C GLU A 259 -28.78 -15.09 23.58
N LYS A 260 -28.59 -15.34 22.27
CA LYS A 260 -28.00 -14.39 21.32
C LYS A 260 -29.02 -13.72 20.38
N ASP A 261 -30.25 -14.19 20.37
CA ASP A 261 -31.35 -13.68 19.53
C ASP A 261 -31.97 -12.41 20.14
N TYR A 262 -32.78 -11.68 19.36
CA TYR A 262 -33.48 -10.49 19.82
C TYR A 262 -34.74 -10.88 20.59
N LEU A 263 -34.82 -10.56 21.88
CA LEU A 263 -35.94 -10.96 22.74
C LEU A 263 -36.75 -9.75 23.18
N PHE A 264 -38.06 -9.80 22.98
CA PHE A 264 -39.04 -8.77 23.36
C PHE A 264 -40.10 -9.39 24.28
N GLU A 265 -39.87 -9.30 25.59
CA GLU A 265 -40.77 -9.81 26.61
C GLU A 265 -41.58 -8.64 27.18
N LEU A 266 -42.56 -8.19 26.39
CA LEU A 266 -43.32 -6.96 26.66
C LEU A 266 -44.13 -7.06 27.95
N ALA A 267 -44.66 -8.25 28.24
CA ALA A 267 -45.32 -8.59 29.52
C ALA A 267 -44.43 -8.48 30.78
N ALA A 268 -43.13 -8.25 30.59
CA ALA A 268 -42.18 -7.96 31.66
C ALA A 268 -41.38 -6.66 31.44
N GLY A 269 -41.74 -5.86 30.43
CA GLY A 269 -41.04 -4.64 30.03
C GLY A 269 -39.58 -4.86 29.58
N ARG A 270 -39.21 -6.06 29.14
CA ARG A 270 -37.82 -6.42 28.80
C ARG A 270 -37.57 -6.47 27.29
N VAL A 271 -36.50 -5.82 26.85
CA VAL A 271 -35.91 -5.96 25.50
C VAL A 271 -34.44 -6.34 25.67
N ILE A 272 -33.99 -7.38 24.99
CA ILE A 272 -32.66 -7.99 25.18
C ILE A 272 -31.96 -8.16 23.82
N ASN A 273 -30.64 -7.93 23.81
CA ASN A 273 -29.74 -8.04 22.65
C ASN A 273 -29.98 -7.05 21.47
N VAL A 274 -30.76 -5.98 21.68
CA VAL A 274 -31.10 -4.96 20.67
C VAL A 274 -30.35 -3.65 20.96
N ASP A 275 -29.06 -3.65 20.66
CA ASP A 275 -28.20 -2.47 20.82
C ASP A 275 -28.36 -1.53 19.62
N LEU A 276 -28.85 -0.31 19.87
CA LEU A 276 -29.03 0.74 18.87
C LEU A 276 -28.10 1.93 19.15
N ASP A 277 -27.39 2.39 18.13
CA ASP A 277 -26.81 3.74 18.13
C ASP A 277 -27.93 4.76 17.84
N TRP A 278 -28.56 5.24 18.91
CA TRP A 278 -29.65 6.22 18.87
C TRP A 278 -29.29 7.54 18.18
N SER A 279 -28.01 7.83 17.92
CA SER A 279 -27.60 9.02 17.16
C SER A 279 -27.67 8.84 15.64
N LYS A 280 -27.85 7.61 15.14
CA LYS A 280 -27.76 7.25 13.71
C LYS A 280 -28.99 6.48 13.18
N GLN A 281 -30.20 6.82 13.62
CA GLN A 281 -31.44 6.13 13.21
C GLN A 281 -32.39 6.88 12.23
N PRO A 282 -31.93 7.67 11.22
CA PRO A 282 -32.81 8.47 10.36
C PRO A 282 -34.04 7.75 9.79
N TYR A 283 -33.92 6.46 9.46
CA TYR A 283 -35.03 5.66 8.95
C TYR A 283 -36.03 5.25 10.04
N LEU A 284 -35.58 4.85 11.23
CA LEU A 284 -36.48 4.41 12.29
C LEU A 284 -37.23 5.61 12.91
N ASP A 285 -36.55 6.77 12.97
CA ASP A 285 -37.15 8.05 13.32
C ASP A 285 -38.23 8.45 12.32
N PHE A 286 -37.94 8.31 11.02
CA PHE A 286 -38.90 8.57 9.94
C PHE A 286 -40.07 7.57 9.93
N ALA A 287 -39.82 6.28 10.17
CA ALA A 287 -40.86 5.25 10.26
C ALA A 287 -41.86 5.57 11.37
N TRP A 288 -41.37 5.81 12.60
CA TRP A 288 -42.20 6.21 13.73
C TRP A 288 -42.98 7.50 13.46
N ALA A 289 -42.30 8.56 13.00
CA ALA A 289 -42.92 9.87 12.74
C ALA A 289 -44.02 9.83 11.65
N ASN A 290 -44.00 8.85 10.75
CA ASN A 290 -44.99 8.71 9.68
C ASN A 290 -45.94 7.49 9.85
N LEU A 291 -45.98 6.84 11.02
CA LEU A 291 -47.03 5.83 11.35
C LEU A 291 -48.46 6.36 11.16
N ARG A 292 -48.65 7.68 11.31
CA ARG A 292 -49.92 8.38 11.07
C ARG A 292 -50.12 8.88 9.63
N SER A 293 -49.14 8.67 8.76
CA SER A 293 -49.06 9.16 7.37
C SER A 293 -48.56 8.05 6.43
N PRO A 294 -49.26 6.89 6.33
CA PRO A 294 -48.75 5.71 5.64
C PRO A 294 -48.45 5.94 4.15
N GLU A 295 -49.18 6.83 3.47
CA GLU A 295 -48.93 7.23 2.08
C GLU A 295 -47.46 7.69 1.88
N ARG A 296 -46.92 8.45 2.84
CA ARG A 296 -45.54 8.95 2.80
C ARG A 296 -44.48 7.88 3.10
N LEU A 297 -44.88 6.78 3.74
CA LEU A 297 -44.01 5.60 3.90
C LEU A 297 -43.95 4.81 2.58
N GLU A 298 -45.09 4.54 1.94
CA GLU A 298 -45.13 3.87 0.62
C GLU A 298 -44.41 4.72 -0.46
N ASP A 299 -44.55 6.05 -0.46
CA ASP A 299 -43.77 6.96 -1.33
C ASP A 299 -42.25 6.83 -1.13
N PHE A 300 -41.81 6.71 0.13
CA PHE A 300 -40.41 6.48 0.46
C PHE A 300 -39.94 5.09 0.02
N TYR A 301 -40.77 4.05 0.18
CA TYR A 301 -40.42 2.69 -0.26
C TYR A 301 -40.33 2.56 -1.77
N ALA A 302 -41.23 3.22 -2.52
CA ALA A 302 -41.14 3.30 -3.98
C ALA A 302 -39.89 4.05 -4.45
N PHE A 303 -39.51 5.15 -3.79
CA PHE A 303 -38.23 5.82 -4.02
C PHE A 303 -37.05 4.90 -3.71
N ALA A 304 -37.06 4.22 -2.56
CA ALA A 304 -35.95 3.41 -2.11
C ALA A 304 -35.71 2.17 -3.01
N ASP A 305 -36.77 1.51 -3.46
CA ASP A 305 -36.69 0.38 -4.39
C ASP A 305 -36.07 0.80 -5.74
N GLN A 306 -36.51 1.94 -6.29
CA GLN A 306 -35.92 2.53 -7.50
C GLN A 306 -34.42 2.87 -7.30
N MET A 307 -34.03 3.45 -6.16
CA MET A 307 -32.61 3.77 -5.93
C MET A 307 -31.74 2.52 -5.68
N MET A 308 -32.34 1.43 -5.20
CA MET A 308 -31.71 0.11 -5.05
C MET A 308 -31.68 -0.70 -6.37
N GLU A 309 -32.20 -0.19 -7.48
CA GLU A 309 -32.02 -0.78 -8.80
C GLU A 309 -30.54 -0.75 -9.23
N GLY A 310 -30.05 -1.85 -9.81
CA GLY A 310 -28.64 -2.01 -10.18
C GLY A 310 -27.63 -2.03 -9.02
N MET A 311 -28.09 -2.00 -7.77
CA MET A 311 -27.24 -2.15 -6.58
C MET A 311 -27.11 -3.63 -6.18
N GLU A 312 -26.05 -3.97 -5.43
CA GLU A 312 -25.84 -5.32 -4.92
C GLU A 312 -27.04 -5.85 -4.10
N PRO A 313 -27.41 -7.15 -4.22
CA PRO A 313 -28.56 -7.71 -3.52
C PRO A 313 -28.51 -7.51 -2.00
N ILE A 314 -27.34 -7.60 -1.38
CA ILE A 314 -27.18 -7.43 0.07
C ILE A 314 -27.48 -6.00 0.54
N ARG A 315 -27.27 -4.98 -0.30
CA ARG A 315 -27.61 -3.58 0.04
C ARG A 315 -29.13 -3.38 0.15
N ARG A 316 -29.93 -4.19 -0.57
CA ARG A 316 -31.42 -4.15 -0.53
C ARG A 316 -32.02 -4.61 0.80
N ILE A 317 -31.29 -5.42 1.57
CA ILE A 317 -31.68 -5.90 2.90
C ILE A 317 -30.85 -5.26 4.03
N SER A 318 -30.03 -4.26 3.71
CA SER A 318 -29.18 -3.55 4.69
C SER A 318 -29.93 -2.38 5.33
N VAL A 319 -30.00 -2.36 6.67
CA VAL A 319 -30.60 -1.26 7.45
C VAL A 319 -29.92 0.08 7.15
N ALA A 320 -28.59 0.08 7.00
CA ALA A 320 -27.81 1.28 6.72
C ALA A 320 -28.19 1.92 5.37
N GLY A 321 -28.45 1.12 4.33
CA GLY A 321 -28.92 1.62 3.04
C GLY A 321 -30.27 2.33 3.12
N TYR A 322 -31.14 1.95 4.05
CA TYR A 322 -32.39 2.68 4.30
C TYR A 322 -32.20 3.92 5.17
N HIS A 323 -31.20 3.97 6.06
CA HIS A 323 -30.81 5.22 6.72
C HIS A 323 -30.30 6.25 5.70
N GLU A 324 -29.39 5.85 4.81
CA GLU A 324 -28.86 6.66 3.70
C GLU A 324 -30.00 7.21 2.82
N LEU A 325 -30.82 6.33 2.25
CA LEU A 325 -31.90 6.72 1.36
C LEU A 325 -32.97 7.56 2.07
N CYS A 326 -33.22 7.37 3.38
CA CYS A 326 -34.12 8.22 4.14
C CYS A 326 -33.61 9.66 4.26
N VAL A 327 -32.30 9.86 4.45
CA VAL A 327 -31.68 11.19 4.44
C VAL A 327 -31.80 11.81 3.04
N LEU A 328 -31.44 11.08 1.97
CA LEU A 328 -31.53 11.58 0.60
C LEU A 328 -32.97 11.93 0.20
N TYR A 329 -33.95 11.09 0.54
CA TYR A 329 -35.37 11.34 0.30
C TYR A 329 -35.85 12.59 1.05
N GLN A 330 -35.49 12.77 2.31
CA GLN A 330 -35.90 13.97 3.05
C GLN A 330 -35.25 15.26 2.53
N ILE A 331 -34.03 15.18 1.99
CA ILE A 331 -33.34 16.31 1.33
C ILE A 331 -33.96 16.62 -0.05
N ASP A 332 -34.42 15.62 -0.80
CA ASP A 332 -35.24 15.77 -2.04
C ASP A 332 -36.60 16.42 -1.72
N GLN A 333 -37.22 16.04 -0.59
CA GLN A 333 -38.44 16.64 -0.06
C GLN A 333 -38.21 17.98 0.69
N GLY A 334 -37.07 18.64 0.47
CA GLY A 334 -36.83 20.03 0.88
C GLY A 334 -36.27 20.26 2.29
N ARG A 335 -35.86 19.21 3.03
CA ARG A 335 -35.10 19.38 4.29
C ARG A 335 -33.65 19.77 4.02
N GLU A 336 -33.44 21.04 3.69
CA GLU A 336 -32.12 21.62 3.45
C GLU A 336 -31.20 21.53 4.68
N GLU A 337 -31.76 21.51 5.90
CA GLU A 337 -31.00 21.41 7.15
C GLU A 337 -30.10 20.16 7.19
N LEU A 338 -30.61 19.02 6.71
CA LEU A 338 -29.88 17.75 6.65
C LEU A 338 -28.70 17.81 5.65
N TYR A 339 -28.86 18.55 4.55
CA TYR A 339 -27.78 18.77 3.57
C TYR A 339 -26.71 19.72 4.11
N THR A 340 -27.12 20.80 4.79
CA THR A 340 -26.16 21.77 5.36
C THR A 340 -25.33 21.22 6.52
N ALA A 341 -25.81 20.18 7.22
CA ALA A 341 -25.09 19.56 8.32
C ALA A 341 -23.94 18.64 7.87
N GLN A 342 -24.07 17.97 6.71
CA GLN A 342 -23.13 16.94 6.23
C GLN A 342 -22.98 16.97 4.70
N THR A 343 -22.63 18.14 4.15
CA THR A 343 -22.69 18.43 2.70
C THR A 343 -21.91 17.44 1.83
N GLY A 344 -20.62 17.19 2.09
CA GLY A 344 -19.85 16.23 1.30
C GLY A 344 -20.28 14.78 1.48
N THR A 345 -20.67 14.36 2.69
CA THR A 345 -21.23 13.03 2.96
C THR A 345 -22.50 12.77 2.13
N VAL A 346 -23.39 13.76 2.03
CA VAL A 346 -24.59 13.66 1.19
C VAL A 346 -24.23 13.59 -0.30
N LEU A 347 -23.32 14.43 -0.80
CA LEU A 347 -22.88 14.38 -2.19
C LEU A 347 -22.24 13.03 -2.55
N ARG A 348 -21.36 12.53 -1.69
CA ARG A 348 -20.67 11.24 -1.87
C ARG A 348 -21.63 10.06 -1.84
N CYS A 349 -22.63 10.09 -0.95
CA CYS A 349 -23.70 9.10 -0.88
C CYS A 349 -24.58 9.10 -2.14
N ILE A 350 -24.95 10.28 -2.67
CA ILE A 350 -25.68 10.36 -3.94
C ILE A 350 -24.89 9.73 -5.09
N LEU A 351 -23.57 9.97 -5.14
CA LEU A 351 -22.68 9.40 -6.16
C LEU A 351 -22.60 7.87 -6.09
N ASP A 352 -22.58 7.26 -4.90
CA ASP A 352 -22.58 5.80 -4.75
C ASP A 352 -23.79 5.12 -5.42
N TYR A 353 -24.93 5.81 -5.53
CA TYR A 353 -26.10 5.32 -6.25
C TYR A 353 -26.09 5.63 -7.76
N LEU A 354 -25.33 6.64 -8.20
CA LEU A 354 -25.24 7.11 -9.59
C LEU A 354 -24.05 6.55 -10.38
N SER A 355 -23.02 6.02 -9.71
CA SER A 355 -21.82 5.45 -10.35
C SER A 355 -22.04 4.11 -11.06
N THR A 356 -23.20 3.45 -10.90
CA THR A 356 -23.49 2.20 -11.60
C THR A 356 -23.93 2.43 -13.06
N PRO A 357 -23.59 1.55 -14.01
CA PRO A 357 -23.85 1.78 -15.43
C PRO A 357 -25.33 2.07 -15.75
N GLY A 358 -25.59 3.23 -16.36
CA GLY A 358 -26.94 3.69 -16.74
C GLY A 358 -27.76 4.34 -15.62
N ALA A 359 -27.25 4.39 -14.38
CA ALA A 359 -27.99 4.93 -13.23
C ALA A 359 -28.42 6.40 -13.38
N VAL A 360 -27.65 7.22 -14.13
CA VAL A 360 -27.99 8.62 -14.45
C VAL A 360 -29.42 8.77 -15.01
N HIS A 361 -29.88 7.80 -15.80
CA HIS A 361 -31.24 7.80 -16.36
C HIS A 361 -32.24 7.05 -15.47
N ALA A 362 -31.88 5.87 -14.95
CA ALA A 362 -32.78 5.08 -14.09
C ALA A 362 -33.14 5.80 -12.78
N LYS A 363 -32.18 6.56 -12.22
CA LYS A 363 -32.26 7.26 -10.92
C LYS A 363 -32.27 8.78 -11.11
N ALA A 364 -33.00 9.25 -12.13
CA ALA A 364 -33.05 10.66 -12.53
C ALA A 364 -33.36 11.63 -11.36
N ARG A 365 -34.12 11.22 -10.34
CA ARG A 365 -34.35 12.02 -9.11
C ARG A 365 -33.05 12.31 -8.36
N LEU A 366 -32.21 11.30 -8.10
CA LEU A 366 -30.92 11.51 -7.44
C LEU A 366 -29.94 12.29 -8.32
N ASN A 367 -29.98 12.12 -9.64
CA ASN A 367 -29.16 12.92 -10.55
C ASN A 367 -29.59 14.40 -10.54
N GLN A 368 -30.89 14.68 -10.59
CA GLN A 368 -31.43 16.03 -10.44
C GLN A 368 -31.11 16.62 -9.06
N LEU A 369 -31.16 15.81 -7.99
CA LEU A 369 -30.75 16.23 -6.66
C LEU A 369 -29.27 16.64 -6.64
N PHE A 370 -28.36 15.77 -7.13
CA PHE A 370 -26.93 16.09 -7.22
C PHE A 370 -26.69 17.41 -7.95
N LEU A 371 -27.30 17.58 -9.13
CA LEU A 371 -27.17 18.81 -9.92
C LEU A 371 -27.72 20.04 -9.19
N THR A 372 -28.85 19.92 -8.49
CA THR A 372 -29.42 21.01 -7.68
C THR A 372 -28.54 21.37 -6.47
N ARG A 373 -27.75 20.43 -5.95
CA ARG A 373 -26.75 20.68 -4.90
C ARG A 373 -25.46 21.26 -5.47
N PHE A 374 -24.96 20.74 -6.59
CA PHE A 374 -23.83 21.29 -7.35
C PHE A 374 -24.07 22.75 -7.78
N ASP A 375 -25.29 23.10 -8.19
CA ASP A 375 -25.66 24.48 -8.51
C ASP A 375 -25.45 25.44 -7.32
N LYS A 376 -25.80 25.01 -6.10
CA LYS A 376 -25.56 25.80 -4.87
C LYS A 376 -24.07 25.92 -4.55
N GLU A 377 -23.30 24.83 -4.65
CA GLU A 377 -21.84 24.89 -4.41
C GLU A 377 -21.12 25.74 -5.47
N LEU A 378 -21.56 25.69 -6.73
CA LEU A 378 -21.06 26.58 -7.79
C LEU A 378 -21.37 28.06 -7.49
N ASP A 379 -22.53 28.36 -6.91
CA ASP A 379 -22.89 29.73 -6.51
C ASP A 379 -22.16 30.20 -5.24
N ARG A 380 -21.87 29.30 -4.28
CA ARG A 380 -20.97 29.57 -3.15
C ARG A 380 -19.57 29.98 -3.61
N VAL A 381 -18.95 29.21 -4.53
CA VAL A 381 -17.63 29.58 -5.06
C VAL A 381 -17.67 30.78 -6.02
N LYS A 382 -18.83 31.19 -6.54
CA LYS A 382 -19.00 32.51 -7.20
C LYS A 382 -19.00 33.68 -6.20
N LEU A 383 -19.49 33.46 -4.98
CA LEU A 383 -19.49 34.46 -3.90
C LEU A 383 -18.14 34.59 -3.19
N GLY A 384 -17.17 33.72 -3.52
CA GLY A 384 -15.82 33.73 -2.95
C GLY A 384 -15.60 32.70 -1.84
N GLU A 385 -16.57 31.84 -1.54
CA GLU A 385 -16.39 30.76 -0.57
C GLU A 385 -15.34 29.74 -1.05
N VAL A 386 -14.67 29.07 -0.10
CA VAL A 386 -13.72 27.98 -0.35
C VAL A 386 -14.31 26.68 0.21
N PRO A 387 -14.60 25.68 -0.63
CA PRO A 387 -15.30 24.45 -0.25
C PRO A 387 -14.38 23.43 0.43
N GLY A 388 -14.98 22.47 1.15
CA GLY A 388 -14.28 21.31 1.71
C GLY A 388 -13.72 20.38 0.63
N THR A 389 -12.62 19.68 0.92
CA THR A 389 -11.97 18.76 -0.03
C THR A 389 -12.86 17.58 -0.42
N ASP A 390 -13.71 17.11 0.49
CA ASP A 390 -14.78 16.13 0.29
C ASP A 390 -15.84 16.57 -0.74
N ILE A 391 -16.16 17.87 -0.75
CA ILE A 391 -17.08 18.48 -1.72
C ILE A 391 -16.40 18.57 -3.10
N ILE A 392 -15.12 18.99 -3.15
CA ILE A 392 -14.33 19.06 -4.39
C ILE A 392 -14.16 17.66 -5.00
N GLU A 393 -13.86 16.65 -4.20
CA GLU A 393 -13.71 15.27 -4.64
C GLU A 393 -15.03 14.71 -5.19
N SER A 394 -16.15 14.94 -4.51
CA SER A 394 -17.48 14.55 -5.01
C SER A 394 -17.79 15.17 -6.38
N ILE A 395 -17.44 16.45 -6.57
CA ILE A 395 -17.66 17.15 -7.84
C ILE A 395 -16.69 16.69 -8.94
N LYS A 396 -15.48 16.26 -8.58
CA LYS A 396 -14.53 15.55 -9.47
C LYS A 396 -15.07 14.18 -9.89
N ASP A 397 -15.60 13.37 -8.96
CA ASP A 397 -16.16 12.05 -9.26
C ASP A 397 -17.39 12.13 -10.19
N TYR A 398 -18.24 13.17 -10.05
CA TYR A 398 -19.34 13.39 -10.99
C TYR A 398 -18.89 13.63 -12.44
N TYR A 399 -17.63 14.03 -12.69
CA TYR A 399 -17.09 14.10 -14.05
C TYR A 399 -16.97 12.72 -14.72
N ALA A 400 -16.76 11.64 -13.94
CA ALA A 400 -16.81 10.28 -14.47
C ALA A 400 -18.25 9.83 -14.78
N VAL A 401 -19.24 10.36 -14.04
CA VAL A 401 -20.67 10.07 -14.20
C VAL A 401 -21.27 10.79 -15.43
N ASP A 402 -21.13 12.11 -15.53
CA ASP A 402 -21.58 12.89 -16.71
C ASP A 402 -20.70 14.14 -17.00
N GLY A 403 -19.39 13.93 -17.13
CA GLY A 403 -18.48 14.96 -17.62
C GLY A 403 -18.75 15.42 -19.06
N LYS A 404 -19.55 14.67 -19.84
CA LYS A 404 -19.91 15.04 -21.23
C LYS A 404 -20.89 16.22 -21.26
N ASN A 405 -21.93 16.21 -20.43
CA ASN A 405 -22.90 17.31 -20.39
C ASN A 405 -22.49 18.41 -19.40
N PHE A 406 -21.82 18.06 -18.29
CA PHE A 406 -21.54 19.00 -17.19
C PHE A 406 -20.07 19.45 -17.07
N GLY A 407 -19.14 18.87 -17.86
CA GLY A 407 -17.70 19.12 -17.73
C GLY A 407 -17.28 20.59 -17.76
N LEU A 408 -17.90 21.43 -18.59
CA LEU A 408 -17.61 22.88 -18.62
C LEU A 408 -17.99 23.59 -17.32
N ARG A 409 -19.05 23.15 -16.64
CA ARG A 409 -19.49 23.72 -15.35
C ARG A 409 -18.59 23.23 -14.21
N ILE A 410 -18.17 21.97 -14.25
CA ILE A 410 -17.19 21.39 -13.32
C ILE A 410 -15.85 22.13 -13.45
N VAL A 411 -15.41 22.44 -14.67
CA VAL A 411 -14.21 23.27 -14.90
C VAL A 411 -14.40 24.71 -14.38
N GLU A 412 -15.58 25.33 -14.52
CA GLU A 412 -15.87 26.62 -13.88
C GLU A 412 -15.76 26.53 -12.35
N TYR A 413 -16.32 25.48 -11.73
CA TYR A 413 -16.22 25.23 -10.31
C TYR A 413 -14.77 25.10 -9.82
N PHE A 414 -13.94 24.31 -10.52
CA PHE A 414 -12.51 24.18 -10.20
C PHE A 414 -11.74 25.49 -10.36
N ILE A 415 -11.97 26.24 -11.44
CA ILE A 415 -11.35 27.56 -11.67
C ILE A 415 -11.66 28.53 -10.52
N ARG A 416 -12.91 28.57 -10.07
CA ARG A 416 -13.34 29.42 -8.94
C ARG A 416 -12.78 28.94 -7.61
N THR A 417 -12.89 27.64 -7.33
CA THR A 417 -12.38 26.99 -6.11
C THR A 417 -10.90 27.30 -5.89
N ILE A 418 -10.06 27.04 -6.90
CA ILE A 418 -8.61 27.25 -6.80
C ILE A 418 -8.29 28.76 -6.70
N ASN A 419 -8.96 29.61 -7.49
CA ASN A 419 -8.77 31.06 -7.41
C ASN A 419 -9.12 31.61 -6.01
N ASN A 420 -10.22 31.16 -5.41
CA ASN A 420 -10.65 31.59 -4.08
C ASN A 420 -9.67 31.08 -3.01
N ALA A 421 -9.25 29.81 -3.11
CA ALA A 421 -8.30 29.20 -2.17
C ALA A 421 -6.96 29.96 -2.17
N LEU A 422 -6.38 30.22 -3.35
CA LEU A 422 -5.16 31.03 -3.49
C LEU A 422 -5.35 32.47 -2.98
N SER A 423 -6.49 33.10 -3.30
CA SER A 423 -6.83 34.46 -2.81
C SER A 423 -6.97 34.55 -1.29
N GLN A 424 -7.24 33.43 -0.61
CA GLN A 424 -7.40 33.33 0.84
C GLN A 424 -6.22 32.61 1.52
N GLN A 425 -5.10 32.40 0.82
CA GLN A 425 -3.89 31.72 1.32
C GLN A 425 -4.15 30.26 1.80
N ARG A 426 -5.22 29.64 1.30
CA ARG A 426 -5.55 28.20 1.49
C ARG A 426 -4.84 27.35 0.45
N GLU A 427 -3.50 27.39 0.50
CA GLU A 427 -2.66 26.59 -0.41
C GLU A 427 -2.92 25.08 -0.27
N ASP A 428 -3.30 24.63 0.93
CA ASP A 428 -3.73 23.25 1.21
C ASP A 428 -4.88 22.79 0.31
N ILE A 429 -5.94 23.59 0.19
CA ILE A 429 -7.10 23.29 -0.66
C ILE A 429 -6.74 23.48 -2.14
N ALA A 430 -5.90 24.47 -2.48
CA ALA A 430 -5.45 24.66 -3.85
C ALA A 430 -4.64 23.46 -4.37
N GLN A 431 -3.65 22.97 -3.61
CA GLN A 431 -2.85 21.80 -3.99
C GLN A 431 -3.70 20.52 -4.02
N ALA A 432 -4.62 20.33 -3.06
CA ALA A 432 -5.57 19.20 -3.10
C ALA A 432 -6.42 19.22 -4.38
N ALA A 433 -6.94 20.38 -4.78
CA ALA A 433 -7.71 20.53 -6.01
C ALA A 433 -6.87 20.29 -7.27
N TYR A 434 -5.61 20.74 -7.32
CA TYR A 434 -4.69 20.39 -8.42
C TYR A 434 -4.41 18.89 -8.50
N GLY A 435 -4.16 18.21 -7.37
CA GLY A 435 -3.98 16.76 -7.34
C GLY A 435 -5.24 15.99 -7.80
N MET A 436 -6.44 16.47 -7.43
CA MET A 436 -7.70 15.92 -7.94
C MET A 436 -7.85 16.10 -9.45
N LEU A 437 -7.45 17.25 -10.01
CA LEU A 437 -7.41 17.45 -11.46
C LEU A 437 -6.43 16.48 -12.13
N GLU A 438 -5.18 16.42 -11.65
CA GLU A 438 -4.12 15.53 -12.17
C GLU A 438 -4.55 14.05 -12.18
N SER A 439 -5.25 13.59 -11.15
CA SER A 439 -5.80 12.23 -11.06
C SER A 439 -6.81 11.87 -12.17
N THR A 440 -7.39 12.88 -12.85
CA THR A 440 -8.46 12.73 -13.84
C THR A 440 -8.03 13.37 -15.18
N PRO A 441 -7.25 12.68 -16.04
CA PRO A 441 -6.61 13.28 -17.21
C PRO A 441 -7.54 14.02 -18.18
N ALA A 442 -8.78 13.55 -18.35
CA ALA A 442 -9.78 14.21 -19.20
C ALA A 442 -10.32 15.52 -18.60
N LEU A 443 -10.43 15.61 -17.26
CA LEU A 443 -10.82 16.83 -16.57
C LEU A 443 -9.64 17.82 -16.52
N SER A 444 -8.43 17.35 -16.17
CA SER A 444 -7.19 18.15 -16.24
C SER A 444 -7.01 18.80 -17.62
N ARG A 445 -7.10 18.01 -18.70
CA ARG A 445 -6.99 18.54 -20.07
C ARG A 445 -8.00 19.65 -20.37
N THR A 446 -9.25 19.48 -19.94
CA THR A 446 -10.31 20.48 -20.15
C THR A 446 -10.12 21.72 -19.27
N PHE A 447 -9.66 21.55 -18.03
CA PHE A 447 -9.33 22.64 -17.10
C PHE A 447 -8.18 23.50 -17.62
N PHE A 448 -7.01 22.91 -17.90
CA PHE A 448 -5.84 23.67 -18.31
C PHE A 448 -6.01 24.29 -19.71
N ALA A 449 -6.70 23.63 -20.65
CA ALA A 449 -7.09 24.26 -21.91
C ALA A 449 -7.97 25.51 -21.68
N ARG A 450 -8.92 25.46 -20.73
CA ARG A 450 -9.78 26.60 -20.39
C ARG A 450 -9.02 27.72 -19.68
N VAL A 451 -8.10 27.40 -18.78
CA VAL A 451 -7.23 28.37 -18.09
C VAL A 451 -6.30 29.07 -19.08
N LEU A 452 -5.55 28.30 -19.89
CA LEU A 452 -4.58 28.84 -20.85
C LEU A 452 -5.24 29.72 -21.93
N SER A 453 -6.45 29.36 -22.37
CA SER A 453 -7.18 30.14 -23.40
C SER A 453 -7.94 31.37 -22.87
N SER A 454 -7.85 31.71 -21.58
CA SER A 454 -8.64 32.77 -20.96
C SER A 454 -7.77 33.94 -20.48
N PRO A 455 -8.09 35.21 -20.81
CA PRO A 455 -7.30 36.35 -20.34
C PRO A 455 -7.17 36.39 -18.80
N GLY A 456 -5.96 36.61 -18.31
CA GLY A 456 -5.64 36.76 -16.88
C GLY A 456 -5.55 35.46 -16.07
N LEU A 457 -6.29 34.39 -16.44
CA LEU A 457 -6.24 33.12 -15.70
C LEU A 457 -4.86 32.43 -15.71
N PRO A 458 -4.01 32.49 -16.76
CA PRO A 458 -2.68 31.87 -16.74
C PRO A 458 -1.80 32.37 -15.58
N ALA A 459 -1.74 33.69 -15.38
CA ALA A 459 -0.96 34.31 -14.32
C ALA A 459 -1.48 34.00 -12.89
N LEU A 460 -2.76 33.62 -12.77
CA LEU A 460 -3.40 33.29 -11.49
C LEU A 460 -3.37 31.78 -11.17
N LEU A 461 -3.58 30.93 -12.17
CA LEU A 461 -3.93 29.51 -12.00
C LEU A 461 -3.03 28.53 -12.75
N PHE A 462 -2.11 29.00 -13.60
CA PHE A 462 -1.16 28.15 -14.30
C PHE A 462 0.30 28.47 -13.93
N GLU A 463 0.71 29.74 -14.00
CA GLU A 463 2.09 30.17 -13.79
C GLU A 463 2.64 29.82 -12.39
N PRO A 464 1.92 30.08 -11.27
CA PRO A 464 2.41 29.67 -9.94
C PRO A 464 2.47 28.14 -9.77
N TYR A 465 1.51 27.42 -10.38
CA TYR A 465 1.41 25.97 -10.32
C TYR A 465 2.55 25.28 -11.10
N ILE A 466 2.79 25.72 -12.35
CA ILE A 466 3.87 25.16 -13.18
C ILE A 466 5.26 25.60 -12.69
N GLU A 467 5.38 26.76 -12.03
CA GLU A 467 6.59 27.14 -11.30
C GLU A 467 6.89 26.19 -10.14
N ASN A 468 5.89 25.81 -9.35
CA ASN A 468 6.09 24.82 -8.30
C ASN A 468 6.47 23.45 -8.89
N ARG A 469 5.74 22.97 -9.91
CA ARG A 469 6.02 21.68 -10.58
C ARG A 469 7.40 21.62 -11.24
N LEU A 470 7.84 22.65 -11.96
CA LEU A 470 9.18 22.69 -12.58
C LEU A 470 10.32 22.83 -11.54
N LYS A 471 10.06 23.48 -10.39
CA LYS A 471 11.02 23.50 -9.26
C LYS A 471 11.15 22.13 -8.58
N GLN A 472 10.07 21.35 -8.53
CA GLN A 472 10.01 20.02 -7.89
C GLN A 472 10.70 18.89 -8.68
N ALA A 473 10.92 19.04 -9.99
CA ALA A 473 11.71 18.10 -10.78
C ALA A 473 13.10 17.87 -10.15
N ALA A 474 13.58 16.62 -10.03
CA ALA A 474 14.81 16.35 -9.29
C ALA A 474 16.07 16.74 -10.07
N THR A 475 16.19 16.22 -11.29
CA THR A 475 17.30 16.41 -12.22
C THR A 475 16.96 17.39 -13.35
N ALA A 476 17.95 17.69 -14.19
CA ALA A 476 17.72 18.40 -15.45
C ALA A 476 16.85 17.62 -16.46
N SER A 477 16.92 16.27 -16.46
CA SER A 477 16.16 15.42 -17.38
C SER A 477 14.69 15.27 -17.00
N ASP A 478 14.36 15.16 -15.71
CA ASP A 478 12.96 15.14 -15.24
C ASP A 478 12.22 16.42 -15.63
N LEU A 479 12.94 17.55 -15.62
CA LEU A 479 12.43 18.86 -16.02
C LEU A 479 12.12 18.91 -17.52
N VAL A 480 12.99 18.34 -18.36
CA VAL A 480 12.79 18.26 -19.82
C VAL A 480 11.61 17.35 -20.15
N GLU A 481 11.48 16.20 -19.49
CA GLU A 481 10.34 15.29 -19.65
C GLU A 481 9.03 15.98 -19.24
N LEU A 482 9.00 16.59 -18.05
CA LEU A 482 7.83 17.32 -17.54
C LEU A 482 7.43 18.44 -18.51
N ALA A 483 8.38 19.29 -18.93
CA ALA A 483 8.11 20.37 -19.87
C ALA A 483 7.63 19.86 -21.25
N GLY A 484 8.20 18.75 -21.73
CA GLY A 484 7.77 18.06 -22.95
C GLY A 484 6.33 17.55 -22.86
N ALA A 485 6.01 16.83 -21.79
CA ALA A 485 4.67 16.32 -21.52
C ALA A 485 3.63 17.44 -21.42
N TRP A 486 4.00 18.61 -20.85
CA TRP A 486 3.15 19.81 -20.85
C TRP A 486 2.88 20.34 -22.26
N VAL A 487 3.90 20.48 -23.10
CA VAL A 487 3.71 20.95 -24.49
C VAL A 487 2.92 19.94 -25.33
N GLN A 488 3.16 18.63 -25.17
CA GLN A 488 2.40 17.57 -25.86
C GLN A 488 0.91 17.56 -25.49
N ASN A 489 0.57 17.73 -24.20
CA ASN A 489 -0.83 17.75 -23.76
C ASN A 489 -1.50 19.11 -23.98
N HIS A 490 -0.73 20.20 -23.97
CA HIS A 490 -1.23 21.58 -24.02
C HIS A 490 -0.38 22.49 -24.94
N PRO A 491 -0.42 22.33 -26.28
CA PRO A 491 0.38 23.13 -27.21
C PRO A 491 0.33 24.66 -27.01
N ILE A 492 -0.84 25.20 -26.62
CA ILE A 492 -1.04 26.62 -26.28
C ILE A 492 -0.11 27.15 -25.18
N VAL A 493 0.49 26.27 -24.36
CA VAL A 493 1.49 26.64 -23.35
C VAL A 493 2.74 27.31 -23.97
N LEU A 494 3.02 27.05 -25.25
CA LEU A 494 4.12 27.66 -25.99
C LEU A 494 3.92 29.17 -26.26
N GLU A 495 2.67 29.65 -26.24
CA GLU A 495 2.35 31.08 -26.30
C GLU A 495 2.66 31.78 -24.96
N ASN A 496 2.75 31.03 -23.86
CA ASN A 496 3.06 31.58 -22.54
C ASN A 496 4.57 31.87 -22.40
N ALA A 497 4.89 33.17 -22.45
CA ALA A 497 6.27 33.65 -22.30
C ALA A 497 6.88 33.33 -20.93
N VAL A 498 6.08 33.26 -19.86
CA VAL A 498 6.54 32.94 -18.50
C VAL A 498 6.95 31.47 -18.42
N PHE A 499 6.10 30.53 -18.83
CA PHE A 499 6.42 29.10 -18.91
C PHE A 499 7.71 28.83 -19.66
N THR A 500 7.84 29.37 -20.88
CA THR A 500 9.02 29.09 -21.70
C THR A 500 10.30 29.71 -21.13
N LYS A 501 10.22 30.87 -20.45
CA LYS A 501 11.36 31.50 -19.75
C LYS A 501 11.70 30.79 -18.44
N LEU A 502 10.69 30.28 -17.73
CA LEU A 502 10.79 29.50 -16.51
C LEU A 502 11.48 28.15 -16.77
N ALA A 503 11.08 27.43 -17.83
CA ALA A 503 11.72 26.18 -18.25
C ALA A 503 13.22 26.35 -18.54
N GLU A 504 13.61 27.37 -19.33
CA GLU A 504 15.03 27.72 -19.54
C GLU A 504 15.78 27.97 -18.22
N THR A 505 15.15 28.69 -17.28
CA THR A 505 15.82 29.17 -16.06
C THR A 505 15.97 28.05 -15.04
N GLN A 506 14.93 27.23 -14.88
CA GLN A 506 14.97 26.04 -14.02
C GLN A 506 15.91 24.98 -14.62
N LEU A 507 15.98 24.80 -15.94
CA LEU A 507 16.94 23.89 -16.58
C LEU A 507 18.40 24.26 -16.21
N MET A 508 18.78 25.54 -16.35
CA MET A 508 20.13 26.00 -15.96
C MET A 508 20.38 25.88 -14.44
N ASP A 509 19.36 26.09 -13.60
CA ASP A 509 19.44 25.94 -12.15
C ASP A 509 19.54 24.46 -11.69
N LYS A 510 18.96 23.51 -12.43
CA LYS A 510 19.15 22.07 -12.21
C LYS A 510 20.55 21.63 -12.63
N LEU A 511 20.95 21.97 -13.86
CA LEU A 511 22.30 21.67 -14.40
C LEU A 511 23.43 22.22 -13.50
N GLY A 512 23.22 23.38 -12.86
CA GLY A 512 24.15 23.96 -11.89
C GLY A 512 24.28 23.22 -10.54
N ARG A 513 23.46 22.19 -10.28
CA ARG A 513 23.56 21.31 -9.11
C ARG A 513 24.03 19.88 -9.43
N GLU A 514 24.14 19.53 -10.71
CA GLU A 514 24.57 18.21 -11.14
C GLU A 514 26.05 17.94 -10.78
N SER A 515 26.38 16.70 -10.44
CA SER A 515 27.74 16.30 -10.07
C SER A 515 28.68 16.18 -11.28
N ASP A 516 28.13 15.86 -12.45
CA ASP A 516 28.77 15.98 -13.76
C ASP A 516 27.89 16.83 -14.69
N PRO A 517 28.13 18.16 -14.74
CA PRO A 517 27.29 19.05 -15.54
C PRO A 517 27.47 18.89 -17.06
N VAL A 518 28.56 18.27 -17.55
CA VAL A 518 28.71 18.00 -18.98
C VAL A 518 27.89 16.78 -19.37
N ARG A 519 28.00 15.69 -18.61
CA ARG A 519 27.20 14.48 -18.84
C ARG A 519 25.70 14.79 -18.75
N ALA A 520 25.29 15.61 -17.78
CA ALA A 520 23.90 16.04 -17.65
C ALA A 520 23.43 16.90 -18.84
N VAL A 521 24.26 17.82 -19.36
CA VAL A 521 23.92 18.58 -20.57
C VAL A 521 23.82 17.66 -21.79
N ASN A 522 24.75 16.73 -22.00
CA ASN A 522 24.69 15.84 -23.15
C ASN A 522 23.45 14.93 -23.09
N ALA A 523 23.12 14.36 -21.93
CA ALA A 523 21.87 13.60 -21.74
C ALA A 523 20.60 14.44 -22.02
N VAL A 524 20.60 15.73 -21.62
CA VAL A 524 19.54 16.68 -21.97
C VAL A 524 19.47 16.96 -23.48
N MET A 525 20.60 17.02 -24.19
CA MET A 525 20.60 17.19 -25.65
C MET A 525 20.01 15.97 -26.35
N ASP A 526 20.46 14.76 -25.99
CA ASP A 526 19.97 13.50 -26.56
C ASP A 526 18.46 13.35 -26.31
N GLN A 527 18.01 13.61 -25.09
CA GLN A 527 16.59 13.60 -24.69
C GLN A 527 15.76 14.65 -25.47
N LEU A 528 16.30 15.84 -25.74
CA LEU A 528 15.62 16.88 -26.52
C LEU A 528 15.55 16.53 -28.01
N ASP A 529 16.59 15.90 -28.56
CA ASP A 529 16.67 15.43 -29.94
C ASP A 529 15.65 14.29 -30.21
N ASP A 530 15.55 13.33 -29.29
CA ASP A 530 14.54 12.27 -29.33
C ASP A 530 13.11 12.84 -29.18
N LEU A 531 12.91 13.73 -28.20
CA LEU A 531 11.63 14.36 -27.92
C LEU A 531 11.16 15.30 -29.05
N GLU A 532 12.04 15.84 -29.88
CA GLU A 532 11.65 16.53 -31.12
C GLU A 532 11.19 15.54 -32.20
N ARG A 533 11.89 14.41 -32.34
CA ARG A 533 11.82 13.52 -33.52
C ARG A 533 10.84 12.34 -33.39
N ASP A 534 10.33 12.06 -32.19
CA ASP A 534 9.40 10.95 -31.91
C ASP A 534 8.23 10.86 -32.94
N PRO A 535 8.10 9.75 -33.70
CA PRO A 535 7.11 9.60 -34.76
C PRO A 535 5.66 9.49 -34.24
N GLY A 536 5.06 10.64 -33.98
CA GLY A 536 3.63 10.80 -33.66
C GLY A 536 3.35 11.49 -32.33
N ARG A 537 4.39 11.79 -31.53
CA ARG A 537 4.31 12.65 -30.34
C ARG A 537 5.42 13.71 -30.26
N GLY A 538 6.39 13.67 -31.18
CA GLY A 538 7.55 14.56 -31.18
C GLY A 538 7.18 16.04 -31.30
N LEU A 539 7.87 16.88 -30.52
CA LEU A 539 7.62 18.32 -30.44
C LEU A 539 7.80 19.02 -31.79
N GLY A 540 8.59 18.48 -32.72
CA GLY A 540 8.74 19.02 -34.07
C GLY A 540 7.45 18.98 -34.91
N GLN A 541 6.43 18.24 -34.48
CA GLN A 541 5.10 18.21 -35.12
C GLN A 541 4.13 19.27 -34.54
N ILE A 542 4.51 19.95 -33.46
CA ILE A 542 3.67 20.95 -32.76
C ILE A 542 4.09 22.36 -33.18
N GLU A 543 3.13 23.24 -33.45
CA GLU A 543 3.43 24.62 -33.84
C GLU A 543 4.21 25.35 -32.73
N GLY A 544 5.44 25.79 -33.07
CA GLY A 544 6.37 26.39 -32.12
C GLY A 544 7.21 25.40 -31.30
N GLY A 545 6.99 24.08 -31.41
CA GLY A 545 7.67 23.06 -30.62
C GLY A 545 9.18 22.99 -30.84
N SER A 546 9.64 22.93 -32.10
CA SER A 546 11.08 23.05 -32.43
C SER A 546 11.72 24.31 -31.84
N ARG A 547 11.01 25.45 -31.90
CA ARG A 547 11.48 26.73 -31.32
C ARG A 547 11.57 26.69 -29.78
N PHE A 548 10.86 25.78 -29.13
CA PHE A 548 11.00 25.53 -27.70
C PHE A 548 12.20 24.62 -27.41
N VAL A 549 12.38 23.55 -28.20
CA VAL A 549 13.59 22.70 -28.17
C VAL A 549 14.85 23.53 -28.37
N ASP A 550 14.91 24.36 -29.42
CA ASP A 550 15.98 25.34 -29.70
C ASP A 550 16.37 26.18 -28.46
N ARG A 551 15.38 26.59 -27.66
CA ARG A 551 15.59 27.44 -26.48
C ARG A 551 16.15 26.67 -25.30
N LEU A 552 15.77 25.40 -25.11
CA LEU A 552 16.34 24.52 -24.10
C LEU A 552 17.76 24.07 -24.48
N VAL A 553 17.97 23.68 -25.75
CA VAL A 553 19.31 23.44 -26.33
C VAL A 553 20.21 24.67 -26.17
N TYR A 554 19.70 25.88 -26.46
CA TYR A 554 20.45 27.11 -26.24
C TYR A 554 20.76 27.35 -24.76
N ALA A 555 19.81 27.12 -23.84
CA ALA A 555 20.02 27.32 -22.40
C ALA A 555 21.07 26.35 -21.83
N ALA A 556 21.02 25.07 -22.18
CA ALA A 556 21.97 24.06 -21.71
C ALA A 556 23.40 24.30 -22.26
N ASN A 557 23.54 24.67 -23.55
CA ASN A 557 24.82 25.10 -24.11
C ASN A 557 25.34 26.40 -23.46
N LEU A 558 24.46 27.36 -23.19
CA LEU A 558 24.80 28.64 -22.56
C LEU A 558 25.30 28.45 -21.12
N PHE A 559 24.76 27.47 -20.39
CA PHE A 559 25.23 27.06 -19.07
C PHE A 559 26.66 26.51 -19.11
N LEU A 560 26.98 25.58 -20.03
CA LEU A 560 28.37 25.09 -20.19
C LEU A 560 29.33 26.26 -20.51
N LEU A 561 28.92 27.15 -21.41
CA LEU A 561 29.71 28.32 -21.76
C LEU A 561 29.94 29.26 -20.56
N LYS A 562 28.91 29.57 -19.76
CA LYS A 562 29.01 30.57 -18.69
C LYS A 562 29.49 30.01 -17.36
N ASP A 563 28.81 28.99 -16.85
CA ASP A 563 28.76 28.70 -15.42
C ASP A 563 29.59 27.45 -15.03
N LEU A 564 29.96 26.61 -16.00
CA LEU A 564 30.90 25.49 -15.83
C LEU A 564 32.26 25.94 -15.27
N ASP A 565 32.74 25.29 -14.21
CA ASP A 565 34.08 25.52 -13.65
C ASP A 565 35.16 24.74 -14.43
N LEU A 566 36.04 25.47 -15.12
CA LEU A 566 37.08 24.88 -15.97
C LEU A 566 38.24 24.25 -15.18
N GLU A 567 38.45 24.65 -13.92
CA GLU A 567 39.58 24.18 -13.10
C GLU A 567 39.25 22.87 -12.37
N ARG A 568 37.96 22.50 -12.33
CA ARG A 568 37.44 21.24 -11.78
C ARG A 568 37.08 20.20 -12.84
N LEU A 569 37.10 20.60 -14.12
CA LEU A 569 36.74 19.79 -15.28
C LEU A 569 37.78 18.69 -15.58
N SER A 570 37.33 17.51 -16.00
CA SER A 570 38.21 16.47 -16.54
C SER A 570 38.58 16.71 -18.01
N ARG A 571 39.65 16.06 -18.48
CA ARG A 571 40.03 16.06 -19.90
C ARG A 571 38.91 15.52 -20.80
N GLU A 572 38.32 14.41 -20.39
CA GLU A 572 37.25 13.70 -21.12
C GLU A 572 36.00 14.59 -21.21
N GLN A 573 35.59 15.16 -20.07
CA GLN A 573 34.45 16.08 -19.98
C GLN A 573 34.61 17.30 -20.91
N LEU A 574 35.81 17.84 -21.15
CA LEU A 574 35.95 18.92 -22.13
C LEU A 574 35.76 18.42 -23.58
N LEU A 575 36.28 17.24 -23.90
CA LEU A 575 36.25 16.68 -25.27
C LEU A 575 34.85 16.19 -25.68
N ASP A 576 33.98 15.92 -24.71
CA ASP A 576 32.58 15.60 -24.91
C ASP A 576 31.66 16.83 -25.10
N ILE A 577 32.17 18.06 -24.95
CA ILE A 577 31.39 19.28 -25.25
C ILE A 577 31.31 19.49 -26.77
N GLY A 578 30.18 19.09 -27.36
CA GLY A 578 29.97 19.07 -28.82
C GLY A 578 30.30 20.39 -29.53
N PHE A 579 29.91 21.54 -28.99
CA PHE A 579 30.11 22.84 -29.65
C PHE A 579 31.58 23.29 -29.77
N LEU A 580 32.52 22.67 -29.03
CA LEU A 580 33.95 22.98 -29.16
C LEU A 580 34.55 22.44 -30.47
N ARG A 581 33.89 21.48 -31.12
CA ARG A 581 34.23 20.98 -32.47
C ARG A 581 34.10 22.07 -33.53
N GLU A 582 33.09 22.93 -33.39
CA GLU A 582 32.70 23.96 -34.35
C GLU A 582 33.38 25.31 -34.06
N ALA A 583 34.72 25.32 -34.04
CA ALA A 583 35.55 26.45 -33.60
C ALA A 583 35.21 27.83 -34.22
N LYS A 584 34.69 27.84 -35.46
CA LYS A 584 34.23 29.07 -36.15
C LYS A 584 32.88 29.55 -35.65
N GLU A 585 31.95 28.63 -35.42
CA GLU A 585 30.60 28.94 -34.95
C GLU A 585 30.64 29.38 -33.49
N LEU A 586 31.43 28.71 -32.65
CA LEU A 586 31.72 29.15 -31.28
C LEU A 586 32.23 30.59 -31.26
N ARG A 587 33.28 30.92 -32.04
CA ARG A 587 33.83 32.29 -32.12
C ARG A 587 32.79 33.32 -32.60
N SER A 588 31.89 32.93 -33.52
CA SER A 588 30.76 33.75 -33.98
C SER A 588 29.71 33.97 -32.89
N TRP A 589 29.33 32.91 -32.16
CA TRP A 589 28.37 32.95 -31.06
C TRP A 589 28.87 33.84 -29.90
N VAL A 590 30.10 33.61 -29.43
CA VAL A 590 30.63 34.33 -28.26
C VAL A 590 31.01 35.78 -28.55
N SER A 591 31.13 36.19 -29.82
CA SER A 591 31.31 37.59 -30.21
C SER A 591 30.24 38.53 -29.64
N ARG A 592 29.07 37.99 -29.28
CA ARG A 592 27.90 38.69 -28.72
C ARG A 592 28.00 38.92 -27.20
N PHE A 593 28.98 38.34 -26.51
CA PHE A 593 29.14 38.43 -25.06
C PHE A 593 30.29 39.37 -24.63
N ASP A 594 30.41 39.58 -23.32
CA ASP A 594 31.44 40.42 -22.71
C ASP A 594 32.87 39.86 -22.90
N ALA A 595 33.86 40.53 -22.33
CA ALA A 595 35.24 40.06 -22.42
C ALA A 595 35.48 38.77 -21.61
N ARG A 596 34.75 38.56 -20.51
CA ARG A 596 34.93 37.41 -19.61
C ARG A 596 34.47 36.10 -20.25
N ILE A 597 33.27 36.08 -20.83
CA ILE A 597 32.71 34.89 -21.48
C ILE A 597 33.51 34.55 -22.74
N ARG A 598 33.92 35.56 -23.53
CA ARG A 598 34.83 35.35 -24.68
C ARG A 598 36.17 34.77 -24.27
N SER A 599 36.75 35.26 -23.18
CA SER A 599 38.02 34.73 -22.65
C SER A 599 37.88 33.28 -22.19
N LYS A 600 36.82 32.95 -21.43
CA LYS A 600 36.52 31.56 -21.04
C LYS A 600 36.35 30.64 -22.25
N ALA A 601 35.65 31.09 -23.29
CA ALA A 601 35.47 30.33 -24.53
C ALA A 601 36.79 30.10 -25.29
N ASN A 602 37.70 31.08 -25.32
CA ASN A 602 39.03 30.92 -25.89
C ASN A 602 39.85 29.87 -25.12
N VAL A 603 39.79 29.87 -23.78
CA VAL A 603 40.44 28.88 -22.91
C VAL A 603 39.90 27.46 -23.17
N MET A 604 38.57 27.30 -23.22
CA MET A 604 37.93 26.01 -23.54
C MET A 604 38.33 25.50 -24.93
N LEU A 605 38.31 26.37 -25.94
CA LEU A 605 38.67 26.00 -27.31
C LEU A 605 40.14 25.61 -27.43
N ALA A 606 41.06 26.35 -26.79
CA ALA A 606 42.49 26.04 -26.80
C ALA A 606 42.80 24.72 -26.09
N LEU A 607 42.18 24.45 -24.95
CA LEU A 607 42.30 23.15 -24.25
C LEU A 607 41.74 22.00 -25.11
N TYR A 608 40.62 22.19 -25.79
CA TYR A 608 40.03 21.20 -26.69
C TYR A 608 40.98 20.89 -27.87
N GLN A 609 41.52 21.93 -28.51
CA GLN A 609 42.50 21.79 -29.60
C GLN A 609 43.80 21.09 -29.14
N TRP A 610 44.24 21.32 -27.90
CA TRP A 610 45.44 20.72 -27.32
C TRP A 610 45.27 19.24 -26.97
N PHE A 611 44.16 18.86 -26.32
CA PHE A 611 43.98 17.50 -25.80
C PHE A 611 43.16 16.57 -26.70
N GLY A 612 42.49 17.12 -27.72
CA GLY A 612 41.71 16.41 -28.75
C GLY A 612 42.40 16.28 -30.10
N THR A 613 43.72 16.49 -30.19
CA THR A 613 44.51 16.24 -31.42
C THR A 613 45.75 15.38 -31.12
N ASP A 614 46.10 14.50 -32.06
CA ASP A 614 47.22 13.53 -31.90
C ASP A 614 48.62 14.17 -31.92
N HIS A 615 48.74 15.39 -32.43
CA HIS A 615 49.99 16.16 -32.48
C HIS A 615 49.66 17.67 -32.37
N PRO A 616 49.41 18.19 -31.16
CA PRO A 616 49.03 19.59 -30.97
C PRO A 616 50.18 20.54 -31.35
N LYS A 617 49.90 21.53 -32.20
CA LYS A 617 50.88 22.56 -32.57
C LYS A 617 50.77 23.78 -31.67
N ARG A 618 51.91 24.39 -31.34
CA ARG A 618 51.99 25.66 -30.58
C ARG A 618 51.14 26.76 -31.20
N GLU A 619 51.14 26.85 -32.53
CA GLU A 619 50.38 27.84 -33.31
C GLU A 619 48.87 27.57 -33.22
N ASP A 620 48.43 26.33 -33.40
CA ASP A 620 47.00 25.96 -33.36
C ASP A 620 46.38 26.11 -31.95
N VAL A 621 47.19 26.02 -30.87
CA VAL A 621 46.74 26.01 -29.47
C VAL A 621 46.95 27.33 -28.72
N LEU A 622 48.08 28.03 -28.93
CA LEU A 622 48.47 29.19 -28.10
C LEU A 622 48.44 30.54 -28.84
N ASP A 623 48.29 30.55 -30.17
CA ASP A 623 48.24 31.82 -30.92
C ASP A 623 46.90 32.56 -30.73
N GLY A 624 46.95 33.89 -30.78
CA GLY A 624 45.81 34.78 -30.52
C GLY A 624 45.37 34.87 -29.04
N LEU A 625 45.88 34.02 -28.14
CA LEU A 625 45.57 34.06 -26.72
C LEU A 625 46.35 35.14 -25.95
N SER A 626 45.65 35.91 -25.12
CA SER A 626 46.26 36.84 -24.16
C SER A 626 47.09 36.11 -23.09
N PHE A 627 47.89 36.86 -22.34
CA PHE A 627 48.75 36.29 -21.29
C PHE A 627 47.95 35.51 -20.23
N ALA A 628 46.80 36.03 -19.79
CA ALA A 628 45.97 35.39 -18.78
C ALA A 628 45.29 34.11 -19.31
N GLU A 629 44.81 34.13 -20.57
CA GLU A 629 44.24 32.94 -21.21
C GLU A 629 45.30 31.85 -21.38
N ARG A 630 46.53 32.21 -21.79
CA ARG A 630 47.63 31.25 -21.94
C ARG A 630 48.03 30.61 -20.60
N ASP A 631 48.16 31.39 -19.53
CA ASP A 631 48.50 30.82 -18.23
C ASP A 631 47.36 29.95 -17.67
N GLN A 632 46.08 30.31 -17.85
CA GLN A 632 44.97 29.47 -17.43
C GLN A 632 44.86 28.16 -18.24
N VAL A 633 45.01 28.22 -19.58
CA VAL A 633 45.10 27.03 -20.45
C VAL A 633 46.25 26.13 -19.97
N GLN A 634 47.44 26.68 -19.77
CA GLN A 634 48.60 25.91 -19.33
C GLN A 634 48.45 25.40 -17.88
N TYR A 635 47.77 26.14 -16.98
CA TYR A 635 47.49 25.68 -15.62
C TYR A 635 46.60 24.43 -15.61
N ILE A 636 45.48 24.47 -16.33
CA ILE A 636 44.55 23.33 -16.45
C ILE A 636 45.23 22.16 -17.16
N GLY A 637 45.95 22.41 -18.26
CA GLY A 637 46.70 21.37 -18.99
C GLY A 637 47.82 20.73 -18.16
N ARG A 638 48.56 21.50 -17.36
CA ARG A 638 49.49 20.98 -16.34
C ARG A 638 48.77 20.16 -15.27
N GLY A 639 47.52 20.50 -14.94
CA GLY A 639 46.64 19.73 -14.06
C GLY A 639 46.41 18.32 -14.58
N TRP A 640 45.89 18.20 -15.81
CA TRP A 640 45.56 16.91 -16.43
C TRP A 640 46.81 16.05 -16.69
N LEU A 641 47.90 16.64 -17.19
CA LEU A 641 49.13 15.91 -17.53
C LEU A 641 49.87 15.30 -16.32
N GLN A 642 49.54 15.66 -15.07
CA GLN A 642 50.18 15.10 -13.86
C GLN A 642 50.02 13.58 -13.68
N ARG A 643 49.05 12.96 -14.36
CA ARG A 643 48.79 11.51 -14.29
C ARG A 643 49.27 10.72 -15.50
N GLU A 644 49.83 11.41 -16.51
CA GLU A 644 50.20 10.82 -17.80
C GLU A 644 51.68 11.09 -18.16
N VAL A 645 52.59 11.33 -17.21
CA VAL A 645 53.99 11.71 -17.54
C VAL A 645 54.82 10.51 -18.02
N LYS A 646 54.67 10.20 -19.30
CA LYS A 646 55.32 9.10 -20.05
C LYS A 646 55.74 9.55 -21.46
N PRO A 647 56.62 8.81 -22.17
CA PRO A 647 57.19 9.24 -23.45
C PRO A 647 56.19 9.62 -24.53
N GLU A 648 55.02 8.99 -24.54
CA GLU A 648 53.98 9.21 -25.55
C GLU A 648 53.39 10.62 -25.52
N VAL A 649 53.47 11.36 -24.40
CA VAL A 649 52.86 12.71 -24.26
C VAL A 649 53.88 13.85 -24.13
N PHE A 650 55.16 13.61 -24.41
CA PHE A 650 56.22 14.61 -24.23
C PHE A 650 56.00 15.89 -25.08
N GLU A 651 55.29 15.82 -26.21
CA GLU A 651 54.88 16.99 -27.02
C GLU A 651 53.87 17.88 -26.26
N TRP A 652 52.83 17.28 -25.67
CA TRP A 652 51.83 17.98 -24.85
C TRP A 652 52.48 18.61 -23.61
N ILE A 653 53.36 17.89 -22.91
CA ILE A 653 54.09 18.44 -21.75
C ILE A 653 54.95 19.65 -22.15
N THR A 654 55.53 19.66 -23.35
CA THR A 654 56.34 20.78 -23.83
C THR A 654 55.51 22.07 -24.01
N LEU A 655 54.29 21.95 -24.52
CA LEU A 655 53.36 23.09 -24.67
C LEU A 655 52.96 23.73 -23.34
N ALA A 656 52.92 22.93 -22.27
CA ALA A 656 52.52 23.34 -20.92
C ALA A 656 53.46 24.35 -20.23
N PHE A 657 54.64 24.61 -20.82
CA PHE A 657 55.67 25.52 -20.32
C PHE A 657 56.16 26.54 -21.38
N CYS A 658 55.47 26.67 -22.52
CA CYS A 658 55.79 27.66 -23.54
C CYS A 658 55.42 29.08 -23.06
N GLN A 659 56.42 29.91 -22.75
CA GLN A 659 56.23 31.30 -22.29
C GLN A 659 55.90 32.26 -23.44
N ASP A 660 56.46 32.01 -24.62
CA ASP A 660 56.41 32.89 -25.79
C ASP A 660 56.03 32.11 -27.07
N VAL A 661 55.01 32.59 -27.76
CA VAL A 661 54.45 31.99 -28.98
C VAL A 661 55.23 32.39 -30.23
N GLU A 662 55.86 33.57 -30.26
CA GLU A 662 56.68 34.02 -31.39
C GLU A 662 58.08 33.41 -31.34
N THR A 663 58.76 33.53 -30.20
CA THR A 663 60.16 33.05 -30.09
C THR A 663 60.29 31.57 -29.73
N GLY A 664 59.19 30.93 -29.30
CA GLY A 664 59.18 29.54 -28.84
C GLY A 664 59.97 29.33 -27.54
N ALA A 665 60.06 30.36 -26.69
CA ALA A 665 60.72 30.24 -25.39
C ALA A 665 59.92 29.32 -24.46
N VAL A 666 60.62 28.42 -23.76
CA VAL A 666 60.06 27.43 -22.83
C VAL A 666 60.69 27.61 -21.46
N ASP A 667 59.92 27.48 -20.38
CA ASP A 667 60.47 27.32 -19.03
C ASP A 667 61.07 25.92 -18.84
N TYR A 668 62.26 25.74 -19.37
CA TYR A 668 63.04 24.51 -19.26
C TYR A 668 63.33 24.08 -17.81
N GLY A 669 63.25 25.00 -16.83
CA GLY A 669 63.49 24.70 -15.43
C GLY A 669 62.27 24.01 -14.82
N SER A 670 61.13 24.69 -14.85
CA SER A 670 59.86 24.18 -14.34
C SER A 670 59.39 22.93 -15.09
N LEU A 671 59.68 22.84 -16.38
CA LEU A 671 59.39 21.65 -17.20
C LEU A 671 60.15 20.40 -16.72
N LEU A 672 61.48 20.49 -16.52
CA LEU A 672 62.27 19.34 -16.06
C LEU A 672 61.91 18.94 -14.64
N ASP A 673 61.59 19.91 -13.78
CA ASP A 673 61.07 19.67 -12.44
C ASP A 673 59.71 18.96 -12.47
N PHE A 674 58.82 19.31 -13.39
CA PHE A 674 57.52 18.67 -13.57
C PHE A 674 57.66 17.21 -14.03
N VAL A 675 58.44 16.96 -15.09
CA VAL A 675 58.65 15.61 -15.62
C VAL A 675 59.26 14.68 -14.56
N TYR A 676 60.21 15.19 -13.77
CA TYR A 676 60.83 14.42 -12.69
C TYR A 676 59.90 14.17 -11.49
N LYS A 677 59.01 15.13 -11.16
CA LYS A 677 58.10 15.00 -10.02
C LYS A 677 56.93 14.04 -10.28
N TYR A 678 56.46 13.95 -11.53
CA TYR A 678 55.22 13.27 -11.89
C TYR A 678 55.40 12.05 -12.81
N GLY A 679 56.60 11.80 -13.33
CA GLY A 679 56.88 10.61 -14.15
C GLY A 679 56.91 9.32 -13.33
N ASP A 680 56.52 8.20 -13.96
CA ASP A 680 56.46 6.85 -13.36
C ASP A 680 57.80 6.39 -12.75
N SER A 681 58.91 7.01 -13.16
CA SER A 681 60.25 6.74 -12.63
C SER A 681 61.10 8.00 -12.54
N PRO A 682 62.09 8.06 -11.62
CA PRO A 682 63.14 9.08 -11.63
C PRO A 682 63.98 9.09 -12.93
N GLU A 683 63.90 8.04 -13.73
CA GLU A 683 64.53 7.90 -15.04
C GLU A 683 63.76 8.59 -16.17
N THR A 684 62.44 8.82 -16.03
CA THR A 684 61.58 9.40 -17.08
C THR A 684 62.05 10.78 -17.54
N VAL A 685 62.67 11.56 -16.65
CA VAL A 685 63.28 12.86 -17.00
C VAL A 685 64.50 12.72 -17.93
N TYR A 686 65.26 11.62 -17.83
CA TYR A 686 66.38 11.37 -18.74
C TYR A 686 65.89 10.90 -20.12
N GLU A 687 64.77 10.19 -20.17
CA GLU A 687 64.09 9.83 -21.42
C GLU A 687 63.51 11.06 -22.11
N TYR A 688 62.92 11.99 -21.34
CA TYR A 688 62.52 13.30 -21.85
C TYR A 688 63.70 14.11 -22.40
N ILE A 689 64.81 14.21 -21.65
CA ILE A 689 65.99 14.94 -22.11
C ILE A 689 66.57 14.29 -23.38
N GLN A 690 66.56 12.96 -23.49
CA GLN A 690 66.98 12.26 -24.69
C GLN A 690 66.07 12.54 -25.90
N TRP A 691 64.74 12.40 -25.73
CA TRP A 691 63.75 12.73 -26.77
C TRP A 691 63.85 14.18 -27.25
N SER A 692 64.05 15.12 -26.32
CA SER A 692 64.15 16.55 -26.63
C SER A 692 65.38 16.90 -27.49
N ALA A 693 66.38 16.02 -27.58
CA ALA A 693 67.59 16.29 -28.37
C ALA A 693 67.33 16.30 -29.88
N ASP A 694 66.25 15.68 -30.34
CA ASP A 694 65.83 15.66 -31.74
C ASP A 694 64.75 16.73 -32.05
N GLN A 695 64.36 17.53 -31.05
CA GLN A 695 63.24 18.47 -31.12
C GLN A 695 63.67 19.94 -31.37
N PRO A 696 63.10 20.66 -32.36
CA PRO A 696 63.54 22.01 -32.75
C PRO A 696 63.48 23.10 -31.67
N LEU A 697 62.63 22.93 -30.64
CA LEU A 697 62.51 23.87 -29.51
C LEU A 697 63.72 23.82 -28.56
N PHE A 698 64.52 22.75 -28.60
CA PHE A 698 65.58 22.46 -27.64
C PHE A 698 66.97 22.46 -28.28
N VAL A 699 67.08 22.13 -29.57
CA VAL A 699 68.34 22.06 -30.33
C VAL A 699 68.30 22.98 -31.54
N ARG A 700 69.35 23.80 -31.70
CA ARG A 700 69.59 24.68 -32.84
C ARG A 700 70.76 24.14 -33.68
N PRO A 701 71.02 24.64 -34.91
CA PRO A 701 72.16 24.20 -35.75
C PRO A 701 73.58 24.42 -35.17
N ARG A 702 73.71 24.88 -33.92
CA ARG A 702 74.97 25.03 -33.17
C ARG A 702 74.94 24.26 -31.83
N GLY A 703 74.02 23.31 -31.65
CA GLY A 703 73.80 22.56 -30.42
C GLY A 703 72.58 23.04 -29.62
N LEU A 704 72.48 22.58 -28.36
CA LEU A 704 71.39 22.93 -27.43
C LEU A 704 71.16 24.44 -27.31
N VAL A 705 69.90 24.82 -27.09
CA VAL A 705 69.53 26.15 -26.58
C VAL A 705 70.29 26.40 -25.25
N PRO A 706 71.03 27.52 -25.11
CA PRO A 706 71.85 27.75 -23.92
C PRO A 706 71.08 27.77 -22.59
N ALA A 707 69.83 28.24 -22.61
CA ALA A 707 68.95 28.19 -21.44
C ALA A 707 68.60 26.75 -21.05
N TYR A 708 68.30 25.87 -22.01
CA TYR A 708 68.03 24.46 -21.75
C TYR A 708 69.28 23.72 -21.23
N ALA A 709 70.44 23.97 -21.84
CA ALA A 709 71.71 23.42 -21.36
C ALA A 709 72.03 23.87 -19.92
N ALA A 710 71.65 25.08 -19.51
CA ALA A 710 71.75 25.55 -18.13
C ALA A 710 70.72 24.88 -17.21
N ALA A 711 69.47 24.70 -17.66
CA ALA A 711 68.41 24.02 -16.92
C ALA A 711 68.80 22.56 -16.60
N ILE A 712 69.29 21.79 -17.58
CA ILE A 712 69.79 20.41 -17.37
C ILE A 712 70.88 20.37 -16.29
N VAL A 713 71.85 21.29 -16.34
CA VAL A 713 72.94 21.37 -15.34
C VAL A 713 72.42 21.78 -13.95
N SER A 714 71.39 22.62 -13.88
CA SER A 714 70.75 23.04 -12.62
C SER A 714 69.92 21.90 -12.01
N PHE A 715 69.10 21.25 -12.82
CA PHE A 715 68.29 20.09 -12.48
C PHE A 715 69.14 18.97 -11.85
N MET A 716 70.23 18.57 -12.53
CA MET A 716 71.13 17.52 -12.02
C MET A 716 71.85 17.90 -10.72
N LYS A 717 72.05 19.19 -10.43
CA LYS A 717 72.58 19.63 -9.12
C LYS A 717 71.56 19.53 -8.00
N ARG A 718 70.30 19.88 -8.29
CA ARG A 718 69.26 20.06 -7.27
C ARG A 718 68.53 18.76 -6.96
N ASN A 719 68.24 17.94 -7.97
CA ASN A 719 67.29 16.83 -7.87
C ASN A 719 67.97 15.44 -7.95
N ASP A 720 69.02 15.25 -8.77
CA ASP A 720 69.81 14.00 -8.79
C ASP A 720 71.34 14.24 -8.81
N PRO A 721 71.93 14.68 -7.68
CA PRO A 721 73.38 14.77 -7.54
C PRO A 721 74.10 13.41 -7.53
N GLY A 722 73.34 12.30 -7.60
CA GLY A 722 73.84 10.92 -7.70
C GLY A 722 73.96 10.40 -9.12
N ALA A 723 73.34 11.05 -10.12
CA ALA A 723 73.09 10.55 -11.48
C ALA A 723 74.27 9.77 -12.09
N PHE A 724 75.47 10.37 -12.09
CA PHE A 724 76.69 9.82 -12.68
C PHE A 724 77.36 8.68 -11.88
N ARG A 725 76.75 8.17 -10.81
CA ARG A 725 77.28 7.09 -9.95
C ARG A 725 76.68 5.72 -10.26
N ASN A 726 75.44 5.67 -10.76
CA ASN A 726 74.80 4.42 -11.16
C ASN A 726 75.31 4.02 -12.56
N LYS A 727 76.02 2.88 -12.64
CA LYS A 727 76.65 2.40 -13.89
C LYS A 727 75.64 2.16 -15.01
N ASP A 728 74.46 1.66 -14.68
CA ASP A 728 73.46 1.26 -15.66
C ASP A 728 72.69 2.48 -16.19
N ARG A 729 72.37 3.46 -15.34
CA ARG A 729 71.91 4.80 -15.78
C ARG A 729 72.94 5.47 -16.68
N VAL A 730 74.22 5.50 -16.28
CA VAL A 730 75.31 6.10 -17.06
C VAL A 730 75.40 5.48 -18.46
N LYS A 731 75.35 4.14 -18.55
CA LYS A 731 75.38 3.43 -19.83
C LYS A 731 74.12 3.65 -20.69
N ARG A 732 72.94 3.77 -20.07
CA ARG A 732 71.64 3.89 -20.78
C ARG A 732 71.36 5.29 -21.31
N TYR A 733 71.72 6.35 -20.56
CA TYR A 733 71.31 7.74 -20.88
C TYR A 733 72.45 8.75 -21.08
N PHE A 734 73.68 8.46 -20.65
CA PHE A 734 74.76 9.47 -20.61
C PHE A 734 75.91 9.16 -21.56
N ASP A 735 76.39 7.91 -21.60
CA ASP A 735 77.44 7.48 -22.54
C ASP A 735 76.86 7.22 -23.95
N SER A 736 75.56 6.94 -24.04
CA SER A 736 74.74 6.76 -25.25
C SER A 736 74.16 8.07 -25.80
N ALA A 737 74.40 9.20 -25.14
CA ALA A 737 73.64 10.43 -25.36
C ALA A 737 73.87 11.04 -26.77
N PRO A 738 72.78 11.51 -27.45
CA PRO A 738 72.85 12.35 -28.64
C PRO A 738 73.91 13.46 -28.55
N GLN A 739 74.61 13.73 -29.66
CA GLN A 739 75.77 14.64 -29.69
C GLN A 739 75.46 16.05 -29.13
N ALA A 740 74.23 16.53 -29.30
CA ALA A 740 73.78 17.82 -28.76
C ALA A 740 73.83 17.89 -27.21
N LEU A 741 73.57 16.77 -26.51
CA LEU A 741 73.52 16.71 -25.05
C LEU A 741 74.89 16.59 -24.38
N GLN A 742 75.87 16.01 -25.09
CA GLN A 742 77.19 15.69 -24.52
C GLN A 742 77.90 16.89 -23.85
N PRO A 743 77.88 18.13 -24.39
CA PRO A 743 78.46 19.30 -23.73
C PRO A 743 77.77 19.66 -22.40
N ALA A 744 76.44 19.53 -22.32
CA ALA A 744 75.68 19.81 -21.10
C ALA A 744 75.94 18.74 -20.04
N TYR A 745 75.95 17.45 -20.42
CA TYR A 745 76.26 16.34 -19.52
C TYR A 745 77.72 16.38 -19.03
N ALA A 746 78.69 16.70 -19.91
CA ALA A 746 80.09 16.88 -19.51
C ALA A 746 80.25 18.05 -18.51
N ARG A 747 79.49 19.13 -18.70
CA ARG A 747 79.44 20.26 -17.77
C ARG A 747 78.84 19.85 -16.43
N ALA A 748 77.65 19.23 -16.41
CA ALA A 748 76.98 18.74 -15.21
C ALA A 748 77.89 17.78 -14.41
N ARG A 749 78.51 16.79 -15.08
CA ARG A 749 79.46 15.84 -14.49
C ARG A 749 80.69 16.54 -13.88
N SER A 750 81.15 17.64 -14.46
CA SER A 750 82.26 18.43 -13.93
C SER A 750 81.87 19.30 -12.73
N GLU A 751 80.64 19.82 -12.71
CA GLU A 751 80.12 20.66 -11.64
C GLU A 751 79.61 19.83 -10.44
N LEU A 752 79.17 18.58 -10.66
CA LEU A 752 78.84 17.58 -9.64
C LEU A 752 80.05 16.80 -9.08
N ALA A 753 81.23 16.89 -9.71
CA ALA A 753 82.43 16.20 -9.22
C ALA A 753 82.77 16.64 -7.78
N PRO A 754 83.09 15.69 -6.87
CA PRO A 754 83.41 16.02 -5.48
C PRO A 754 84.67 16.89 -5.40
N SER A 755 84.75 17.74 -4.37
CA SER A 755 85.72 18.85 -4.28
C SER A 755 87.19 18.43 -4.49
N TRP A 756 87.57 17.23 -4.02
CA TRP A 756 88.92 16.68 -4.19
C TRP A 756 89.24 16.32 -5.66
N MET A 757 88.27 15.85 -6.44
CA MET A 757 88.48 15.59 -7.89
C MET A 757 88.59 16.88 -8.71
N LYS A 758 87.91 17.96 -8.29
CA LYS A 758 88.09 19.30 -8.89
C LYS A 758 89.52 19.82 -8.64
N PHE A 759 90.08 19.54 -7.46
CA PHE A 759 91.46 19.89 -7.11
C PHE A 759 92.49 19.08 -7.93
N PHE A 760 92.30 17.76 -8.05
CA PHE A 760 93.21 16.86 -8.77
C PHE A 760 93.31 17.09 -10.30
N ARG A 761 92.39 17.84 -10.92
CA ARG A 761 92.45 18.11 -12.37
C ARG A 761 93.42 19.23 -12.75
N ASN A 762 93.79 20.11 -11.81
CA ASN A 762 94.60 21.31 -12.10
C ASN A 762 96.11 21.16 -11.85
N ASN A 763 96.59 20.10 -11.19
CA ASN A 763 98.02 19.88 -10.94
C ASN A 763 98.46 18.47 -11.34
N ARG A 764 99.39 18.36 -12.29
CA ARG A 764 99.98 17.11 -12.78
C ARG A 764 101.49 17.10 -12.61
N LYS A 765 102.01 16.36 -11.62
CA LYS A 765 103.09 15.35 -11.75
C LYS A 765 103.48 14.74 -10.38
N PRO A 766 104.15 13.57 -10.33
CA PRO A 766 104.20 12.71 -9.15
C PRO A 766 105.55 12.72 -8.40
N ILE A 767 105.54 12.21 -7.17
CA ILE A 767 106.70 11.62 -6.49
C ILE A 767 106.29 10.22 -6.00
N MET A 768 107.24 9.30 -5.97
CA MET A 768 107.08 7.89 -5.58
C MET A 768 108.14 7.52 -4.53
N LEU A 769 107.89 6.47 -3.75
CA LEU A 769 108.85 5.75 -2.88
C LEU A 769 109.47 6.50 -1.68
N SER A 770 109.12 6.07 -0.46
CA SER A 770 110.07 5.43 0.48
C SER A 770 109.37 4.97 1.77
N SER A 771 109.95 3.97 2.46
CA SER A 771 109.77 3.54 3.88
C SER A 771 108.39 3.74 4.56
N VAL A 772 107.63 2.73 5.00
CA VAL A 772 107.97 1.46 5.67
C VAL A 772 108.69 1.64 7.01
N LEU A 773 107.95 1.99 8.08
CA LEU A 773 107.84 1.18 9.32
C LEU A 773 106.95 1.86 10.39
N LEU A 774 105.72 1.38 10.54
CA LEU A 774 105.05 1.26 11.85
C LEU A 774 104.13 0.03 11.83
N VAL A 775 104.78 -1.14 11.80
CA VAL A 775 104.17 -2.44 12.02
C VAL A 775 104.68 -2.95 13.37
N ILE A 776 103.95 -3.88 14.00
CA ILE A 776 104.22 -4.53 15.30
C ILE A 776 103.67 -3.73 16.49
N VAL A 777 103.02 -4.46 17.43
CA VAL A 777 102.17 -4.00 18.54
C VAL A 777 100.79 -3.47 18.07
N ILE A 778 99.71 -4.26 18.07
CA ILE A 778 99.48 -5.62 18.61
C ILE A 778 98.90 -6.53 17.52
N ALA A 779 99.40 -7.77 17.43
CA ALA A 779 98.82 -8.85 16.62
C ALA A 779 98.69 -10.12 17.46
N ALA A 780 97.50 -10.36 18.01
CA ALA A 780 97.12 -11.59 18.71
C ALA A 780 95.58 -11.70 18.74
N GLY A 781 94.98 -12.34 17.75
CA GLY A 781 93.52 -12.47 17.59
C GLY A 781 93.22 -13.27 16.32
N ILE A 782 93.13 -14.59 16.46
CA ILE A 782 93.26 -15.55 15.35
C ILE A 782 91.90 -16.11 14.92
N THR A 783 91.65 -16.04 13.61
CA THR A 783 90.69 -16.76 12.76
C THR A 783 89.53 -17.57 13.39
N MET A 784 88.29 -17.09 13.21
CA MET A 784 87.05 -17.84 12.89
C MET A 784 86.01 -16.79 12.40
N LEU A 785 85.06 -17.05 11.49
CA LEU A 785 84.77 -18.24 10.66
C LEU A 785 84.29 -17.77 9.26
N THR A 786 84.49 -18.62 8.25
CA THR A 786 83.87 -18.76 6.89
C THR A 786 82.79 -17.79 6.37
N LEU A 787 82.49 -17.70 5.06
CA LEU A 787 83.18 -17.92 3.76
C LEU A 787 82.09 -17.66 2.66
N GLN A 788 82.48 -17.40 1.42
CA GLN A 788 81.58 -17.50 0.27
C GLN A 788 81.39 -18.98 -0.16
N ALA A 789 80.23 -19.32 -0.74
CA ALA A 789 80.13 -20.34 -1.78
C ALA A 789 78.85 -20.16 -2.61
N ASN A 790 78.90 -20.48 -3.90
CA ASN A 790 77.73 -20.55 -4.78
C ASN A 790 77.00 -21.90 -4.60
N GLY A 791 75.75 -21.95 -5.06
CA GLY A 791 74.88 -23.12 -4.90
C GLY A 791 75.31 -24.38 -5.65
N ALA A 792 74.75 -25.50 -5.21
CA ALA A 792 74.68 -26.74 -5.96
C ALA A 792 73.37 -27.47 -5.59
N PHE A 793 72.42 -27.55 -6.51
CA PHE A 793 71.93 -28.82 -7.05
C PHE A 793 71.02 -28.56 -8.26
N ASP A 794 71.64 -28.54 -9.43
CA ASP A 794 70.98 -28.56 -10.74
C ASP A 794 71.01 -29.99 -11.28
N ARG A 795 69.83 -30.62 -11.49
CA ARG A 795 69.48 -31.29 -12.76
C ARG A 795 68.17 -32.09 -12.73
N LYS A 796 67.38 -31.86 -13.81
CA LYS A 796 66.30 -32.69 -14.39
C LYS A 796 65.07 -32.89 -13.49
N ALA A 797 63.87 -32.41 -13.83
CA ALA A 797 63.09 -32.50 -15.08
C ALA A 797 62.56 -33.90 -15.39
N ASP A 798 61.25 -34.07 -15.14
CA ASP A 798 60.18 -34.62 -15.99
C ASP A 798 60.33 -36.06 -16.58
N PRO A 799 59.22 -36.78 -16.92
CA PRO A 799 57.83 -36.30 -17.11
C PRO A 799 56.70 -37.26 -16.64
N VAL A 800 55.42 -36.89 -16.93
CA VAL A 800 54.25 -37.77 -17.29
C VAL A 800 53.76 -38.84 -16.27
N ASP A 801 52.48 -39.22 -16.17
CA ASP A 801 51.12 -38.63 -16.35
C ASP A 801 50.09 -39.72 -15.90
N VAL A 802 48.80 -39.37 -15.76
CA VAL A 802 47.60 -40.24 -15.66
C VAL A 802 47.60 -41.42 -14.67
N THR A 803 46.75 -41.34 -13.63
CA THR A 803 45.82 -42.45 -13.28
C THR A 803 44.58 -42.00 -12.50
N LYS A 804 43.43 -42.62 -12.79
CA LYS A 804 42.09 -42.46 -12.20
C LYS A 804 41.30 -43.76 -12.45
N PRO A 805 40.17 -44.06 -11.75
CA PRO A 805 39.67 -43.62 -10.44
C PRO A 805 39.54 -44.85 -9.48
N PRO A 806 38.77 -44.88 -8.36
CA PRO A 806 37.30 -44.76 -8.28
C PRO A 806 36.81 -43.80 -7.16
N VAL A 807 35.65 -44.06 -6.52
CA VAL A 807 34.75 -43.05 -5.91
C VAL A 807 34.26 -43.43 -4.48
N ALA A 808 33.86 -42.41 -3.70
CA ALA A 808 33.17 -42.43 -2.37
C ALA A 808 34.06 -42.76 -1.13
N SER A 809 33.75 -42.28 0.09
CA SER A 809 32.55 -41.58 0.60
C SER A 809 32.88 -40.42 1.59
N GLN A 810 32.01 -39.41 1.65
CA GLN A 810 31.87 -38.43 2.76
C GLN A 810 30.98 -39.04 3.89
N PRO A 811 30.72 -38.42 5.08
CA PRO A 811 30.35 -37.00 5.33
C PRO A 811 30.93 -36.39 6.65
N PRO A 812 30.44 -35.23 7.13
CA PRO A 812 30.52 -33.92 6.50
C PRO A 812 31.21 -32.86 7.41
N ALA A 813 31.44 -31.66 6.89
CA ALA A 813 31.73 -30.48 7.72
C ALA A 813 30.41 -29.92 8.31
N THR A 814 30.48 -29.19 9.42
CA THR A 814 29.31 -28.49 9.98
C THR A 814 29.11 -27.17 9.26
N GLU A 815 28.20 -27.15 8.29
CA GLU A 815 27.70 -25.91 7.69
C GLU A 815 26.82 -25.19 8.70
N THR A 816 27.24 -24.00 9.15
CA THR A 816 26.32 -23.07 9.81
C THR A 816 25.45 -22.45 8.72
N ALA A 817 24.24 -22.97 8.53
CA ALA A 817 23.34 -22.46 7.52
C ALA A 817 23.02 -20.99 7.82
N THR A 818 23.43 -20.08 6.91
CA THR A 818 22.99 -18.68 6.94
C THR A 818 21.47 -18.64 6.84
N GLU A 819 20.81 -18.13 7.88
CA GLU A 819 19.36 -18.02 7.88
C GLU A 819 18.93 -17.04 6.78
N ILE A 820 17.99 -17.47 5.94
CA ILE A 820 17.32 -16.60 4.97
C ILE A 820 16.11 -15.99 5.70
N PRO A 821 16.12 -14.69 6.06
CA PRO A 821 14.98 -14.05 6.68
C PRO A 821 13.74 -14.08 5.77
N LEU A 822 12.57 -14.18 6.39
CA LEU A 822 11.30 -13.99 5.69
C LEU A 822 11.11 -12.49 5.41
N LEU A 823 10.84 -12.11 4.16
CA LEU A 823 10.56 -10.72 3.79
C LEU A 823 9.05 -10.48 3.71
N THR A 824 8.59 -9.43 4.39
CA THR A 824 7.23 -8.87 4.25
C THR A 824 7.31 -7.36 4.02
N ALA A 825 6.23 -6.74 3.54
CA ALA A 825 6.17 -5.30 3.30
C ALA A 825 4.82 -4.72 3.75
N GLU A 826 4.84 -3.50 4.29
CA GLU A 826 3.65 -2.81 4.81
C GLU A 826 3.64 -1.33 4.43
N GLN A 827 2.46 -0.71 4.48
CA GLN A 827 2.24 0.72 4.23
C GLN A 827 1.96 1.41 5.57
N VAL A 828 2.94 2.17 6.06
CA VAL A 828 2.89 2.82 7.38
C VAL A 828 2.64 4.32 7.20
N LYS A 829 1.83 4.91 8.08
CA LYS A 829 1.57 6.37 8.08
C LYS A 829 2.58 7.08 8.97
N ASP A 830 3.49 7.84 8.35
CA ASP A 830 4.57 8.55 9.04
C ASP A 830 4.31 10.07 9.06
N GLY A 831 3.53 10.49 10.06
CA GLY A 831 3.31 11.89 10.42
C GLY A 831 2.90 12.80 9.25
N GLU A 832 3.58 13.95 9.12
CA GLU A 832 3.33 14.97 8.11
C GLU A 832 3.81 14.58 6.70
N GLN A 833 4.40 13.38 6.51
CA GLN A 833 4.97 12.94 5.22
C GLN A 833 4.12 11.87 4.49
N GLY A 834 3.04 11.39 5.11
CA GLY A 834 2.03 10.55 4.45
C GLY A 834 2.25 9.04 4.61
N GLU A 835 1.89 8.28 3.59
CA GLU A 835 2.01 6.81 3.57
C GLU A 835 3.37 6.41 2.96
N LEU A 836 4.19 5.68 3.73
CA LEU A 836 5.52 5.19 3.35
C LEU A 836 5.54 3.66 3.32
N THR A 837 6.39 3.08 2.48
CA THR A 837 6.63 1.63 2.48
C THR A 837 7.75 1.26 3.44
N GLU A 838 7.47 0.29 4.30
CA GLU A 838 8.46 -0.35 5.17
C GLU A 838 8.61 -1.83 4.77
N LEU A 839 9.86 -2.31 4.73
CA LEU A 839 10.20 -3.71 4.49
C LEU A 839 10.63 -4.35 5.81
N THR A 840 10.00 -5.46 6.21
CA THR A 840 10.35 -6.17 7.44
C THR A 840 10.95 -7.53 7.11
N PHE A 841 12.21 -7.71 7.52
CA PHE A 841 12.96 -8.95 7.48
C PHE A 841 12.82 -9.66 8.83
N HIS A 842 12.19 -10.84 8.85
CA HIS A 842 11.94 -11.63 10.05
C HIS A 842 12.97 -12.77 10.19
N PHE A 843 13.52 -12.93 11.39
CA PHE A 843 14.56 -13.90 11.73
C PHE A 843 14.13 -14.79 12.90
N LYS A 844 14.48 -16.07 12.81
CA LYS A 844 14.32 -17.09 13.85
C LYS A 844 15.48 -17.01 14.84
N GLN A 845 16.70 -16.77 14.35
CA GLN A 845 17.92 -16.62 15.17
C GLN A 845 18.25 -15.14 15.45
N PRO A 846 18.35 -14.73 16.73
CA PRO A 846 18.73 -13.35 17.09
C PRO A 846 20.12 -12.94 16.59
N GLU A 847 21.07 -13.88 16.50
CA GLU A 847 22.41 -13.61 15.95
C GLU A 847 22.36 -13.24 14.46
N ALA A 848 21.48 -13.85 13.66
CA ALA A 848 21.32 -13.50 12.25
C ALA A 848 20.76 -12.07 12.10
N CYS A 849 19.73 -11.73 12.90
CA CYS A 849 19.18 -10.37 12.98
C CYS A 849 20.23 -9.31 13.37
N ARG A 850 21.06 -9.59 14.38
CA ARG A 850 22.11 -8.64 14.84
C ARG A 850 23.23 -8.40 13.82
N ASN A 851 23.48 -9.37 12.94
CA ASN A 851 24.52 -9.29 11.91
C ASN A 851 24.01 -8.76 10.56
N PHE A 852 22.70 -8.70 10.34
CA PHE A 852 22.11 -8.19 9.10
C PHE A 852 22.30 -6.68 8.94
N LYS A 853 22.67 -6.24 7.73
CA LYS A 853 22.81 -4.83 7.35
C LYS A 853 22.28 -4.63 5.94
N ALA A 854 21.22 -3.83 5.78
CA ALA A 854 20.53 -3.67 4.51
C ALA A 854 21.45 -3.13 3.40
N GLY A 855 22.27 -2.11 3.69
CA GLY A 855 23.25 -1.57 2.74
C GLY A 855 22.60 -0.91 1.52
N GLU A 856 22.99 -1.35 0.33
CA GLU A 856 22.29 -0.99 -0.91
C GLU A 856 21.02 -1.85 -1.06
N VAL A 857 19.87 -1.21 -1.28
CA VAL A 857 18.56 -1.89 -1.37
C VAL A 857 17.91 -1.58 -2.72
N THR A 858 17.70 -2.62 -3.53
CA THR A 858 17.00 -2.54 -4.83
C THR A 858 15.69 -3.33 -4.75
N VAL A 859 14.57 -2.69 -5.04
CA VAL A 859 13.24 -3.32 -5.10
C VAL A 859 12.90 -3.61 -6.56
N LEU A 860 12.51 -4.86 -6.84
CA LEU A 860 12.25 -5.36 -8.19
C LEU A 860 10.81 -5.82 -8.37
N ASP A 861 10.27 -5.61 -9.57
CA ASP A 861 8.99 -6.20 -10.00
C ASP A 861 9.14 -7.65 -10.50
N LYS A 862 8.01 -8.22 -10.95
CA LYS A 862 7.88 -9.60 -11.45
C LYS A 862 8.63 -9.85 -12.76
N ASP A 863 8.86 -8.80 -13.56
CA ASP A 863 9.60 -8.86 -14.83
C ASP A 863 11.10 -8.56 -14.63
N GLY A 864 11.48 -8.06 -13.45
CA GLY A 864 12.87 -7.75 -13.05
C GLY A 864 13.26 -6.27 -13.19
N ASN A 865 12.30 -5.36 -13.41
CA ASN A 865 12.56 -3.93 -13.47
C ASN A 865 12.75 -3.33 -12.06
N ILE A 866 13.54 -2.27 -11.95
CA ILE A 866 13.78 -1.57 -10.68
C ILE A 866 12.59 -0.65 -10.37
N LEU A 867 11.84 -0.96 -9.32
CA LEU A 867 10.77 -0.13 -8.76
C LEU A 867 11.32 0.98 -7.84
N PHE A 868 12.42 0.68 -7.15
CA PHE A 868 13.06 1.58 -6.18
C PHE A 868 14.51 1.16 -5.91
N GLU A 869 15.36 2.14 -5.59
CA GLU A 869 16.75 1.93 -5.19
C GLU A 869 17.10 2.92 -4.08
N ALA A 870 17.78 2.46 -3.03
CA ALA A 870 18.29 3.29 -1.95
C ALA A 870 19.67 2.83 -1.46
N ILE A 871 20.57 3.79 -1.30
CA ILE A 871 21.91 3.59 -0.74
C ILE A 871 21.86 3.93 0.76
N ASP A 872 22.05 2.93 1.61
CA ASP A 872 22.01 3.03 3.09
C ASP A 872 20.69 3.61 3.66
N PRO A 873 19.53 2.95 3.40
CA PRO A 873 18.24 3.38 3.95
C PRO A 873 18.17 3.22 5.47
N GLN A 874 17.28 3.99 6.12
CA GLN A 874 17.12 3.91 7.57
C GLN A 874 16.64 2.52 8.00
N THR A 875 17.34 1.92 8.96
CA THR A 875 17.04 0.60 9.50
C THR A 875 16.78 0.62 11.01
N VAL A 876 15.84 -0.21 11.45
CA VAL A 876 15.46 -0.38 12.86
C VAL A 876 15.45 -1.88 13.19
N SER A 877 16.45 -2.33 13.93
CA SER A 877 16.60 -3.74 14.33
C SER A 877 15.98 -3.99 15.71
N GLN A 878 15.07 -4.96 15.78
CA GLN A 878 14.43 -5.46 16.99
C GLN A 878 14.78 -6.94 17.16
N CYS A 879 16.02 -7.22 17.55
CA CYS A 879 16.51 -8.57 17.78
C CYS A 879 16.37 -8.98 19.25
N ALA A 880 15.90 -10.19 19.53
CA ALA A 880 15.71 -10.67 20.90
C ALA A 880 17.04 -10.78 21.68
N ALA A 881 16.96 -10.70 23.01
CA ALA A 881 18.09 -10.93 23.92
C ALA A 881 18.31 -12.44 24.15
N ASP A 882 19.55 -12.83 24.47
CA ASP A 882 19.93 -14.25 24.55
C ASP A 882 19.36 -14.96 25.79
N PRO A 883 18.81 -16.18 25.65
CA PRO A 883 18.39 -16.97 26.79
C PRO A 883 19.60 -17.55 27.54
N ALA A 884 19.94 -16.89 28.64
CA ALA A 884 20.93 -17.24 29.68
C ALA A 884 22.42 -16.91 29.39
N GLY A 885 22.96 -15.98 30.20
CA GLY A 885 24.38 -15.65 30.32
C GLY A 885 24.58 -14.39 31.18
N GLY A 886 25.02 -14.53 32.43
CA GLY A 886 24.95 -13.44 33.42
C GLY A 886 26.30 -12.95 33.97
N THR A 887 26.31 -11.66 34.33
CA THR A 887 27.23 -10.95 35.27
C THR A 887 28.71 -10.74 34.94
N ASP A 888 29.17 -9.54 35.29
CA ASP A 888 30.53 -9.05 35.62
C ASP A 888 31.67 -9.22 34.58
N SER A 889 32.24 -8.13 34.05
CA SER A 889 33.16 -7.29 34.85
C SER A 889 33.49 -5.91 34.22
N THR A 890 33.78 -4.93 35.07
CA THR A 890 34.28 -3.58 34.73
C THR A 890 35.76 -3.51 34.37
N SER A 891 36.13 -2.69 33.39
CA SER A 891 37.39 -1.90 33.41
C SER A 891 37.44 -0.81 32.31
N GLY A 892 37.99 0.36 32.67
CA GLY A 892 38.52 1.36 31.72
C GLY A 892 40.02 1.14 31.49
N ASP A 893 40.81 2.13 31.04
CA ASP A 893 40.50 3.56 30.88
C ASP A 893 41.52 4.28 29.96
N THR A 894 41.18 5.49 29.50
CA THR A 894 42.05 6.58 28.97
C THR A 894 43.20 6.30 27.97
N ALA A 895 43.18 7.09 26.88
CA ALA A 895 44.31 7.96 26.53
C ALA A 895 43.79 9.24 25.85
N GLY A 896 44.27 10.43 26.23
CA GLY A 896 43.82 11.71 25.66
C GLY A 896 44.89 12.81 25.73
N GLY A 897 44.67 13.94 25.04
CA GLY A 897 45.63 15.05 25.02
C GLY A 897 45.21 16.33 24.29
N LYS A 898 44.90 17.38 25.07
CA LYS A 898 44.97 18.86 24.84
C LYS A 898 44.88 19.41 23.40
N ALA A 899 43.95 20.29 23.01
CA ALA A 899 43.43 21.56 23.57
C ALA A 899 44.28 22.83 23.31
N THR A 900 43.69 23.85 22.65
CA THR A 900 43.73 25.29 23.04
C THR A 900 42.82 26.19 22.17
N ASP A 901 41.92 26.92 22.83
CA ASP A 901 41.39 28.30 22.66
C ASP A 901 41.32 29.05 21.31
N GLY A 902 40.23 29.83 21.11
CA GLY A 902 40.14 30.87 20.06
C GLY A 902 38.77 31.54 19.78
N GLN A 903 38.25 32.32 20.73
CA GLN A 903 37.37 33.54 20.67
C GLN A 903 36.70 33.99 19.32
N THR A 904 35.52 34.64 19.26
CA THR A 904 34.75 35.56 20.18
C THR A 904 33.24 35.54 19.79
N ALA A 905 32.24 35.62 20.70
CA ALA A 905 31.46 36.82 21.14
C ALA A 905 30.67 37.57 20.03
N ASP A 906 29.46 38.16 20.19
CA ASP A 906 28.58 38.51 21.35
C ASP A 906 27.09 38.36 20.92
N SER A 907 26.00 38.21 21.71
CA SER A 907 25.53 38.66 23.04
C SER A 907 24.47 39.79 23.01
N ALA A 908 23.17 39.42 23.05
CA ALA A 908 22.00 40.17 23.56
C ALA A 908 20.79 39.19 23.57
N GLY A 909 19.79 39.22 24.45
CA GLY A 909 19.33 40.23 25.43
C GLY A 909 17.85 40.57 25.15
N THR A 910 16.91 40.66 26.10
CA THR A 910 16.99 40.67 27.58
C THR A 910 15.60 40.44 28.22
N SER A 911 15.56 39.97 29.47
CA SER A 911 14.49 40.14 30.51
C SER A 911 13.05 39.63 30.28
N GLY A 912 12.35 39.04 31.28
CA GLY A 912 12.80 38.56 32.61
C GLY A 912 11.76 38.70 33.73
N THR A 913 12.08 38.14 34.91
CA THR A 913 11.51 38.40 36.27
C THR A 913 10.03 38.05 36.52
N ASP A 914 9.53 37.72 37.73
CA ASP A 914 10.01 37.17 39.02
C ASP A 914 8.76 36.97 39.92
N ALA A 915 8.70 36.24 41.06
CA ALA A 915 9.47 35.11 41.62
C ALA A 915 8.75 34.64 42.94
N THR A 916 9.13 33.48 43.49
CA THR A 916 8.97 33.05 44.93
C THR A 916 7.52 32.96 45.49
N GLU A 917 7.18 32.27 46.59
CA GLU A 917 7.82 31.35 47.57
C GLU A 917 6.67 30.47 48.15
N GLY A 918 6.82 29.36 48.90
CA GLY A 918 7.96 28.65 49.50
C GLY A 918 7.47 27.85 50.72
N GLY A 919 7.99 26.63 50.98
CA GLY A 919 7.59 25.81 52.14
C GLY A 919 7.99 24.33 52.04
N GLN A 920 8.48 23.73 53.13
CA GLN A 920 9.19 22.44 53.11
C GLN A 920 9.07 21.66 54.46
N THR A 921 9.51 20.40 54.48
CA THR A 921 9.66 19.45 55.63
C THR A 921 8.36 18.78 56.15
N GLY A 922 8.37 17.52 56.63
CA GLY A 922 9.45 16.50 56.62
C GLY A 922 9.15 15.22 57.46
N GLU A 923 10.05 14.21 57.32
CA GLU A 923 10.32 13.05 58.21
C GLU A 923 9.43 11.76 58.20
N THR A 924 9.99 10.68 58.79
CA THR A 924 9.64 9.22 58.62
C THR A 924 9.57 8.51 60.03
N PRO A 925 10.05 7.27 60.39
CA PRO A 925 10.57 6.05 59.68
C PRO A 925 10.01 4.66 60.16
N GLY A 926 10.42 3.56 59.49
CA GLY A 926 10.38 2.15 59.99
C GLY A 926 9.05 1.37 59.79
N GLY A 927 8.95 0.03 59.89
CA GLY A 927 9.93 -1.07 60.13
C GLY A 927 9.28 -2.25 60.92
N THR A 928 9.67 -3.55 60.87
CA THR A 928 10.64 -4.34 60.07
C THR A 928 10.42 -5.87 60.24
N ASP A 929 10.40 -6.64 59.13
CA ASP A 929 10.88 -8.04 58.94
C ASP A 929 10.27 -9.30 59.63
N THR A 930 10.66 -10.48 59.08
CA THR A 930 10.67 -11.89 59.58
C THR A 930 9.41 -12.78 59.52
N ASP A 931 9.46 -14.10 59.26
CA ASP A 931 10.43 -14.96 58.50
C ASP A 931 9.88 -16.40 58.20
N ALA A 932 10.53 -17.13 57.28
CA ALA A 932 10.86 -18.57 57.29
C ALA A 932 9.82 -19.73 57.07
N THR A 933 10.00 -20.44 55.91
CA THR A 933 10.18 -21.94 55.77
C THR A 933 8.96 -22.92 55.86
N LYS A 934 8.95 -24.16 55.30
CA LYS A 934 9.98 -25.02 54.62
C LYS A 934 9.45 -26.20 53.74
N ASP A 935 10.33 -26.71 52.84
CA ASP A 935 10.56 -28.08 52.27
C ASP A 935 9.49 -28.98 51.58
N GLY A 936 9.75 -29.30 50.29
CA GLY A 936 10.04 -30.68 49.79
C GLY A 936 8.93 -31.53 49.09
N GLN A 937 9.22 -32.57 48.27
CA GLN A 937 10.43 -33.00 47.52
C GLN A 937 10.08 -34.17 46.53
N ALA A 938 10.99 -34.52 45.59
CA ALA A 938 11.08 -35.72 44.70
C ALA A 938 10.30 -35.65 43.36
N ASP A 939 10.84 -35.99 42.16
CA ASP A 939 11.64 -37.15 41.66
C ASP A 939 10.81 -38.44 41.46
N THR A 940 10.86 -39.25 40.39
CA THR A 940 11.60 -39.37 39.09
C THR A 940 10.64 -39.94 38.01
N GLY A 941 10.90 -40.14 36.70
CA GLY A 941 12.07 -40.00 35.82
C GLY A 941 12.49 -41.33 35.11
N GLY A 942 12.43 -41.40 33.75
CA GLY A 942 13.27 -42.34 32.95
C GLY A 942 12.61 -43.24 31.86
N ALA A 943 13.41 -43.52 30.81
CA ALA A 943 13.31 -44.57 29.75
C ALA A 943 12.08 -44.59 28.79
N SER A 944 12.15 -44.46 27.45
CA SER A 944 13.02 -45.03 26.37
C SER A 944 12.75 -46.52 26.05
N SER A 945 12.63 -47.05 24.83
CA SER A 945 12.63 -46.59 23.41
C SER A 945 12.84 -47.87 22.55
N GLY A 946 12.14 -48.09 21.43
CA GLY A 946 12.40 -49.27 20.56
C GLY A 946 11.58 -49.35 19.26
N LYS A 947 12.22 -49.80 18.17
CA LYS A 947 11.63 -50.05 16.82
C LYS A 947 11.20 -51.54 16.70
N THR A 948 10.51 -52.09 15.68
CA THR A 948 10.67 -51.96 14.20
C THR A 948 9.50 -52.54 13.35
N ASN A 949 9.17 -51.84 12.25
CA ASN A 949 8.99 -52.27 10.82
C ASN A 949 7.95 -53.30 10.30
N ALA A 950 7.62 -53.12 8.99
CA ALA A 950 6.97 -53.99 7.97
C ALA A 950 5.44 -53.83 7.79
N ALA A 951 4.80 -53.54 6.63
CA ALA A 951 5.10 -53.64 5.16
C ALA A 951 5.16 -55.08 4.60
N ASP A 952 4.59 -55.48 3.44
CA ASP A 952 3.71 -54.89 2.39
C ASP A 952 3.11 -56.05 1.51
N GLY A 953 2.23 -55.93 0.50
CA GLY A 953 1.51 -54.80 -0.14
C GLY A 953 1.06 -55.12 -1.61
N THR A 954 0.22 -54.25 -2.23
CA THR A 954 -0.02 -54.09 -3.71
C THR A 954 -1.09 -54.94 -4.47
N ALA A 955 -1.63 -54.35 -5.57
CA ALA A 955 -2.55 -54.85 -6.64
C ALA A 955 -4.04 -55.03 -6.25
N GLY A 956 -5.07 -54.80 -7.09
CA GLY A 956 -5.21 -54.59 -8.56
C GLY A 956 -6.32 -55.52 -9.09
N THR A 957 -7.22 -55.25 -10.06
CA THR A 957 -7.39 -54.18 -11.08
C THR A 957 -8.89 -54.11 -11.47
N ASP A 958 -9.31 -53.18 -12.35
CA ASP A 958 -10.71 -52.95 -12.77
C ASP A 958 -11.37 -54.08 -13.62
N SER A 959 -12.71 -54.16 -13.60
CA SER A 959 -13.59 -53.73 -14.73
C SER A 959 -14.96 -54.45 -14.82
N ASN A 960 -15.97 -53.68 -15.28
CA ASN A 960 -17.18 -54.06 -16.05
C ASN A 960 -18.16 -55.16 -15.58
N GLY A 961 -19.46 -54.95 -15.83
CA GLY A 961 -20.44 -56.05 -15.95
C GLY A 961 -21.90 -55.65 -15.74
N GLU A 962 -22.66 -55.50 -16.83
CA GLU A 962 -24.12 -55.32 -16.82
C GLU A 962 -24.89 -56.58 -16.35
N GLY A 963 -26.16 -56.42 -15.97
CA GLY A 963 -27.19 -57.36 -16.46
C GLY A 963 -28.00 -58.20 -15.46
N ALA A 964 -29.19 -57.67 -15.13
CA ALA A 964 -30.48 -58.37 -15.18
C ALA A 964 -30.79 -59.64 -14.35
N ASP A 965 -31.74 -59.43 -13.43
CA ASP A 965 -33.01 -60.18 -13.31
C ASP A 965 -33.10 -61.51 -12.52
N ALA A 966 -34.31 -61.75 -12.00
CA ALA A 966 -34.82 -62.87 -11.20
C ALA A 966 -34.15 -63.16 -9.84
N GLY A 967 -34.87 -63.50 -8.76
CA GLY A 967 -36.34 -63.50 -8.57
C GLY A 967 -36.79 -64.50 -7.50
N GLN A 968 -37.81 -64.12 -6.71
CA GLN A 968 -38.57 -64.98 -5.76
C GLN A 968 -37.76 -65.59 -4.57
N SER A 969 -38.06 -65.19 -3.32
CA SER A 969 -39.00 -65.87 -2.39
C SER A 969 -38.42 -67.11 -1.69
N SER A 970 -38.74 -67.47 -0.44
CA SER A 970 -39.79 -67.03 0.50
C SER A 970 -39.46 -67.54 1.92
N ASP A 971 -39.96 -66.85 2.96
CA ASP A 971 -40.26 -67.37 4.32
C ASP A 971 -39.08 -67.94 5.15
N LYS A 972 -39.04 -67.79 6.49
CA LYS A 972 -40.14 -68.05 7.42
C LYS A 972 -39.94 -67.35 8.79
N ALA A 973 -41.04 -67.11 9.51
CA ALA A 973 -41.07 -66.39 10.78
C ALA A 973 -40.82 -67.25 12.03
N ALA A 974 -40.44 -66.60 13.13
CA ALA A 974 -40.84 -66.95 14.50
C ALA A 974 -40.67 -65.74 15.47
N ASP A 975 -41.80 -65.26 16.00
CA ASP A 975 -41.95 -64.52 17.28
C ASP A 975 -42.20 -65.60 18.39
N PRO A 976 -42.47 -65.33 19.71
CA PRO A 976 -42.76 -64.07 20.42
C PRO A 976 -42.18 -63.92 21.86
N SER A 977 -42.66 -62.91 22.62
CA SER A 977 -42.80 -62.84 24.11
C SER A 977 -41.53 -62.84 24.99
N ASP A 978 -41.48 -62.44 26.27
CA ASP A 978 -42.18 -61.48 27.18
C ASP A 978 -41.21 -61.32 28.42
N ASP A 979 -41.39 -60.57 29.52
CA ASP A 979 -42.49 -59.83 30.19
C ASP A 979 -41.90 -58.60 30.97
N ALA A 980 -42.73 -57.88 31.74
CA ALA A 980 -42.41 -56.63 32.43
C ALA A 980 -41.88 -56.75 33.90
N SER A 981 -41.50 -55.61 34.49
CA SER A 981 -42.08 -55.04 35.74
C SER A 981 -41.15 -54.56 36.90
N THR A 982 -41.39 -53.31 37.32
CA THR A 982 -41.37 -52.75 38.71
C THR A 982 -40.13 -52.77 39.64
N GLY A 983 -39.89 -51.63 40.31
CA GLY A 983 -39.04 -51.45 41.50
C GLY A 983 -39.13 -50.01 42.04
N THR A 984 -39.21 -49.79 43.37
CA THR A 984 -39.71 -48.49 43.92
C THR A 984 -38.95 -47.97 45.17
N ALA A 985 -38.96 -46.63 45.32
CA ALA A 985 -39.01 -45.83 46.56
C ALA A 985 -37.73 -45.45 47.37
N GLY A 986 -37.74 -44.19 47.85
CA GLY A 986 -37.01 -43.68 49.03
C GLY A 986 -35.73 -42.86 48.74
N GLY A 987 -35.47 -41.70 49.35
CA GLY A 987 -36.31 -40.81 50.18
C GLY A 987 -35.54 -40.03 51.27
N LYS A 988 -35.98 -38.79 51.59
CA LYS A 988 -35.52 -37.90 52.69
C LYS A 988 -34.12 -37.28 52.56
N ASP A 989 -33.74 -36.22 53.28
CA ASP A 989 -34.42 -35.02 53.86
C ASP A 989 -33.30 -33.99 54.17
N GLY A 990 -33.54 -32.68 54.06
CA GLY A 990 -32.48 -31.68 54.32
C GLY A 990 -32.95 -30.21 54.32
N THR A 991 -33.36 -29.71 55.48
CA THR A 991 -33.72 -28.29 55.75
C THR A 991 -32.55 -27.59 56.48
N ALA A 992 -32.48 -26.27 56.75
CA ALA A 992 -33.45 -25.16 56.69
C ALA A 992 -32.75 -23.76 56.65
N SER A 993 -33.53 -22.69 56.40
CA SER A 993 -33.29 -21.26 56.78
C SER A 993 -32.07 -20.51 56.18
N GLY A 994 -32.08 -19.19 56.01
CA GLY A 994 -33.11 -18.13 56.16
C GLY A 994 -32.62 -16.84 55.42
N SER A 995 -33.44 -15.90 54.93
CA SER A 995 -34.50 -15.06 55.56
C SER A 995 -33.99 -13.65 55.94
N GLY A 996 -34.55 -12.60 55.31
CA GLY A 996 -34.36 -11.16 55.58
C GLY A 996 -33.72 -10.42 54.39
N ASP A 997 -34.28 -9.37 53.77
CA ASP A 997 -34.86 -8.08 54.23
C ASP A 997 -33.82 -6.97 54.52
N THR A 998 -34.00 -5.69 54.13
CA THR A 998 -34.69 -5.03 52.99
C THR A 998 -34.32 -3.53 52.99
N SER A 999 -34.16 -2.88 51.82
CA SER A 999 -34.28 -1.41 51.61
C SER A 999 -33.23 -0.49 52.33
N ASN A 1000 -33.08 0.83 52.11
CA ASN A 1000 -33.55 1.74 51.06
C ASN A 1000 -32.70 3.04 51.00
N GLY A 1001 -32.47 3.62 49.80
CA GLY A 1001 -32.16 5.05 49.57
C GLY A 1001 -30.81 5.64 50.07
N ASP A 1002 -30.44 6.89 49.76
CA ASP A 1002 -30.86 7.81 48.67
C ASP A 1002 -29.86 9.00 48.53
N THR A 1003 -29.98 9.78 47.45
CA THR A 1003 -29.48 11.17 47.20
C THR A 1003 -27.99 11.48 46.99
N GLY A 1004 -27.68 12.04 45.79
CA GLY A 1004 -26.73 13.14 45.55
C GLY A 1004 -25.21 12.86 45.47
N GLY A 1005 -24.41 13.53 44.62
CA GLY A 1005 -24.78 14.42 43.50
C GLY A 1005 -23.63 15.28 42.91
N ALA A 1006 -23.40 15.12 41.60
CA ALA A 1006 -22.77 16.07 40.65
C ALA A 1006 -21.26 16.43 40.69
N VAL A 1007 -20.79 16.89 39.51
CA VAL A 1007 -19.57 17.63 39.14
C VAL A 1007 -18.27 16.84 38.84
N ASP A 1008 -17.88 16.94 37.56
CA ASP A 1008 -16.57 16.93 36.89
C ASP A 1008 -15.32 16.27 37.53
N SER A 1009 -14.67 15.40 36.76
CA SER A 1009 -13.23 15.58 36.47
C SER A 1009 -12.81 14.92 35.14
N SER A 1010 -11.84 15.53 34.48
CA SER A 1010 -11.17 15.04 33.27
C SER A 1010 -10.09 14.00 33.58
N GLY A 1011 -9.86 13.06 32.65
CA GLY A 1011 -8.47 12.67 32.33
C GLY A 1011 -8.14 11.18 32.18
N THR A 1012 -7.13 10.97 31.33
CA THR A 1012 -6.24 9.78 31.24
C THR A 1012 -6.80 8.53 30.55
N THR A 1013 -6.20 8.23 29.40
CA THR A 1013 -6.30 6.95 28.68
C THR A 1013 -5.66 5.81 29.47
N GLY A 1014 -6.42 4.75 29.77
CA GLY A 1014 -5.91 3.51 30.35
C GLY A 1014 -6.08 2.34 29.37
N THR A 1015 -4.99 1.93 28.71
CA THR A 1015 -5.01 0.80 27.76
C THR A 1015 -4.77 -0.52 28.51
N THR A 1016 -5.82 -1.33 28.70
CA THR A 1016 -5.72 -2.71 29.18
C THR A 1016 -6.19 -3.68 28.10
N GLY A 1017 -5.29 -4.51 27.58
CA GLY A 1017 -5.59 -5.42 26.47
C GLY A 1017 -6.40 -6.65 26.88
N ALA A 1018 -7.16 -7.18 25.92
CA ALA A 1018 -7.72 -8.52 25.94
C ALA A 1018 -7.30 -9.24 24.64
N THR A 1019 -6.81 -10.48 24.75
CA THR A 1019 -6.23 -11.24 23.64
C THR A 1019 -7.31 -11.83 22.71
N GLY A 1020 -7.07 -11.81 21.39
CA GLY A 1020 -8.12 -12.08 20.39
C GLY A 1020 -7.68 -12.62 19.02
N SER A 1021 -6.52 -13.32 18.94
CA SER A 1021 -6.11 -14.22 17.83
C SER A 1021 -6.31 -13.77 16.37
N GLY A 1022 -5.24 -13.34 15.68
CA GLY A 1022 -5.34 -12.96 14.26
C GLY A 1022 -4.07 -13.02 13.38
N ASN A 1023 -2.85 -13.14 13.93
CA ASN A 1023 -1.60 -13.16 13.15
C ASN A 1023 -0.92 -14.54 13.20
N THR A 1024 -0.71 -15.18 12.05
CA THR A 1024 -0.07 -16.50 11.93
C THR A 1024 1.36 -16.42 11.38
N LEU A 1025 2.20 -15.60 12.01
CA LEU A 1025 3.62 -15.42 11.67
C LEU A 1025 4.58 -15.39 12.88
N THR A 1026 4.07 -15.20 14.10
CA THR A 1026 4.86 -14.78 15.28
C THR A 1026 5.50 -15.90 16.09
N ASP A 1027 5.11 -17.16 15.89
CA ASP A 1027 5.51 -18.26 16.79
C ASP A 1027 6.86 -18.90 16.44
N GLU A 1028 7.43 -18.57 15.26
CA GLU A 1028 8.74 -19.09 14.83
C GLU A 1028 9.81 -17.99 14.65
N TYR A 1029 9.40 -16.76 14.31
CA TYR A 1029 10.30 -15.63 14.08
C TYR A 1029 10.30 -14.69 15.29
N THR A 1030 11.44 -14.60 15.99
CA THR A 1030 11.56 -13.91 17.29
C THR A 1030 12.26 -12.56 17.22
N SER A 1031 12.75 -12.18 16.03
CA SER A 1031 13.63 -11.03 15.81
C SER A 1031 13.36 -10.42 14.44
N THR A 1032 13.40 -9.09 14.30
CA THR A 1032 13.12 -8.42 13.02
C THR A 1032 14.10 -7.29 12.71
N VAL A 1033 14.30 -6.99 11.42
CA VAL A 1033 14.89 -5.72 10.95
C VAL A 1033 13.92 -5.04 10.00
N ILE A 1034 13.53 -3.81 10.33
CA ILE A 1034 12.67 -2.97 9.51
C ILE A 1034 13.55 -2.01 8.70
N VAL A 1035 13.25 -1.86 7.41
CA VAL A 1035 13.92 -0.93 6.48
C VAL A 1035 12.88 0.07 5.97
N LYS A 1036 13.06 1.36 6.29
CA LYS A 1036 12.20 2.45 5.81
C LYS A 1036 12.66 2.90 4.42
N LEU A 1037 11.79 2.82 3.42
CA LEU A 1037 12.12 3.22 2.05
C LEU A 1037 11.94 4.72 1.78
N GLY A 1038 11.29 5.48 2.68
CA GLY A 1038 11.11 6.93 2.52
C GLY A 1038 10.23 7.36 1.34
N LYS A 1039 9.56 6.40 0.67
CA LYS A 1039 8.67 6.58 -0.48
C LYS A 1039 7.51 5.59 -0.38
N LYS A 1040 6.36 5.95 -0.96
CA LYS A 1040 5.26 5.00 -1.21
C LYS A 1040 5.54 4.16 -2.46
N LEU A 1041 5.56 2.84 -2.31
CA LEU A 1041 5.55 1.86 -3.40
C LEU A 1041 4.24 1.06 -3.38
N ASP A 1042 3.82 0.55 -4.53
CA ASP A 1042 2.73 -0.43 -4.60
C ASP A 1042 3.27 -1.83 -4.25
N VAL A 1043 2.82 -2.37 -3.11
CA VAL A 1043 3.27 -3.68 -2.60
C VAL A 1043 2.87 -4.84 -3.54
N SER A 1044 1.79 -4.69 -4.33
CA SER A 1044 1.31 -5.73 -5.24
C SER A 1044 2.22 -5.95 -6.47
N LEU A 1045 3.08 -4.97 -6.76
CA LEU A 1045 4.06 -5.01 -7.85
C LEU A 1045 5.41 -5.60 -7.43
N ILE A 1046 5.75 -5.57 -6.13
CA ILE A 1046 7.02 -6.05 -5.60
C ILE A 1046 7.08 -7.58 -5.66
N ASP A 1047 8.12 -8.13 -6.30
CA ASP A 1047 8.41 -9.57 -6.33
C ASP A 1047 9.66 -9.90 -5.51
N LYS A 1048 10.73 -9.11 -5.66
CA LYS A 1048 12.00 -9.31 -4.97
C LYS A 1048 12.56 -8.02 -4.40
N VAL A 1049 13.39 -8.16 -3.37
CA VAL A 1049 14.26 -7.11 -2.87
C VAL A 1049 15.69 -7.65 -2.78
N ASN A 1050 16.62 -6.97 -3.42
CA ASN A 1050 18.05 -7.17 -3.19
C ASN A 1050 18.46 -6.29 -2.00
N ALA A 1051 19.14 -6.88 -1.02
CA ALA A 1051 19.65 -6.19 0.17
C ALA A 1051 20.79 -7.02 0.78
N ALA A 1052 21.71 -6.42 1.52
CA ALA A 1052 22.80 -7.10 2.23
C ALA A 1052 23.69 -8.03 1.35
N GLY A 1053 23.68 -7.85 0.02
CA GLY A 1053 24.33 -8.76 -0.94
C GLY A 1053 23.56 -10.06 -1.26
N GLY A 1054 22.33 -10.21 -0.75
CA GLY A 1054 21.39 -11.29 -1.07
C GLY A 1054 20.16 -10.79 -1.85
N SER A 1055 19.30 -11.72 -2.26
CA SER A 1055 18.02 -11.43 -2.93
C SER A 1055 16.91 -12.21 -2.23
N PHE A 1056 15.83 -11.51 -1.88
CA PHE A 1056 14.75 -12.02 -1.04
C PHE A 1056 13.41 -11.85 -1.76
N VAL A 1057 12.61 -12.91 -1.82
CA VAL A 1057 11.27 -12.89 -2.41
C VAL A 1057 10.27 -12.34 -1.40
N LEU A 1058 9.39 -11.44 -1.82
CA LEU A 1058 8.34 -10.89 -0.94
C LEU A 1058 7.31 -11.97 -0.60
N THR A 1059 7.11 -12.22 0.68
CA THR A 1059 6.05 -13.12 1.17
C THR A 1059 4.75 -12.32 1.28
N ALA A 1060 3.72 -12.74 0.57
CA ALA A 1060 2.40 -12.12 0.63
C ALA A 1060 1.79 -12.28 2.03
N ASN A 1061 1.52 -11.15 2.70
CA ASN A 1061 0.70 -11.16 3.91
C ASN A 1061 -0.69 -11.72 3.59
N SER A 1062 -1.13 -12.72 4.35
CA SER A 1062 -2.45 -13.37 4.20
C SER A 1062 -3.59 -12.48 4.74
N GLY A 1063 -3.75 -11.31 4.11
CA GLY A 1063 -4.63 -10.20 4.53
C GLY A 1063 -5.28 -9.43 3.39
N GLN A 1064 -5.19 -9.92 2.15
CA GLN A 1064 -6.01 -9.44 1.01
C GLN A 1064 -6.76 -10.63 0.39
N GLY A 1065 -8.05 -10.43 0.14
CA GLY A 1065 -8.96 -11.49 -0.28
C GLY A 1065 -8.99 -11.68 -1.79
N ASN A 1066 -8.80 -12.93 -2.22
CA ASN A 1066 -9.28 -13.59 -3.44
C ASN A 1066 -9.98 -12.70 -4.50
N THR A 1067 -9.35 -12.57 -5.68
CA THR A 1067 -10.03 -12.28 -6.95
C THR A 1067 -9.69 -13.38 -7.96
N ASP A 1068 -10.64 -13.70 -8.84
CA ASP A 1068 -10.77 -15.04 -9.42
C ASP A 1068 -9.67 -15.53 -10.38
N GLN A 1069 -9.57 -16.86 -10.45
CA GLN A 1069 -8.66 -17.61 -11.29
C GLN A 1069 -9.26 -17.84 -12.69
N GLU A 1070 -9.09 -16.90 -13.62
CA GLU A 1070 -9.52 -17.09 -15.01
C GLU A 1070 -8.72 -18.22 -15.70
N THR A 1071 -9.39 -19.34 -15.95
CA THR A 1071 -8.88 -20.42 -16.80
C THR A 1071 -9.01 -20.01 -18.27
N GLY A 1072 -7.90 -19.59 -18.88
CA GLY A 1072 -7.85 -19.42 -20.33
C GLY A 1072 -7.97 -20.74 -21.06
N ASP A 1073 -8.90 -20.82 -22.03
CA ASP A 1073 -8.92 -21.86 -23.05
C ASP A 1073 -8.86 -21.21 -24.44
N THR A 1074 -8.14 -21.83 -25.36
CA THR A 1074 -7.80 -21.24 -26.67
C THR A 1074 -8.51 -21.98 -27.80
N THR A 1075 -9.31 -21.28 -28.60
CA THR A 1075 -9.66 -21.75 -29.95
C THR A 1075 -9.80 -20.58 -30.92
N ASP A 1076 -9.53 -20.87 -32.17
CA ASP A 1076 -9.12 -19.92 -33.21
C ASP A 1076 -10.26 -19.62 -34.22
N GLN A 1077 -10.02 -18.61 -35.08
CA GLN A 1077 -10.61 -18.42 -36.41
C GLN A 1077 -12.10 -18.00 -36.60
N ALA A 1078 -12.22 -16.74 -37.06
CA ALA A 1078 -12.61 -16.39 -38.44
C ALA A 1078 -14.07 -16.04 -38.80
N SER A 1079 -14.20 -14.77 -39.24
CA SER A 1079 -14.82 -14.32 -40.50
C SER A 1079 -16.35 -14.21 -40.66
N GLN A 1080 -16.74 -13.03 -41.16
CA GLN A 1080 -18.07 -12.63 -41.68
C GLN A 1080 -19.15 -12.45 -40.59
N LYS A 1081 -20.06 -11.47 -40.70
CA LYS A 1081 -20.45 -10.68 -41.88
C LYS A 1081 -20.89 -9.26 -41.52
#